data_AF-A0A2A9F190-F1
#
_entry.id   AF-A0A2A9F190-F1
#
_cell.length_a   1.000
_cell.length_b   1.000
_cell.length_c   1.000
_cell.angle_alpha   90.00
_cell.angle_beta   90.00
_cell.angle_gamma   90.00
#
_symmetry.space_group_name_H-M   'P 1'
#
loop_
_entity.id
_entity.type
_entity.pdbx_description
1 polymer ?
#
loop_
_entity_poly.entity_id
_entity_poly.type
_entity_poly.pdbx_seq_one_letter_code
_entity_poly.pdbx_strand_id
1 'polypeptide(L)'
;MTPIGRTLRTPLAAVATAALTLTSLTAVAAGPAGALDANDLAPGSITADRTVGDFTILATAAKGVTVDASDRTSDRGDVYTQRLKLNGSGDATQRSVRLTVDEPAEVLVHARSGSGTADRALALYDADWTVLDTVPALADDTGTTIATETLDVPAAGTYWIASPSSGVNLYYAEVVDGPALERAPWADVAAPVVDAVEVDPADPSRLLVQYTGLLGDDGADVAHAILTDADGVEADRAFTAVDGTSGTVALTPPSSGTYTVRVELTRSGETTAHASAAVTAPDFALPLAGPEVTGALTTAVSGGRATVTVEWGAVAEATTYAVQTAQDGDFTDAVTDVTGTTADLTGLTPGAVYQVRVVAHRGTDATAGEPFEVVVADAVERWQSADIGSNAGSGGSIVENADGSITFDARASSTKLASSEDGFQYYYTQIDPTTENFTLTATFRVDDAATKDNQSGFGVLAVDTLVPGVSAARYMNSAGALVTRYGEGTTTVRDGTPGARFVHGYTGAPDDATAGARDTSGSVVFDETWRSDVTSGPRFATGDTFTFSLRGSNTGHHATWLRDAADGGDVEVISYDPDMLLQQDGDHIYVGMAVARKIQVTVTDWELTTVRPEDDDAPLDPPTVPVAATLGVDVTPTTPHHTLDLPFVANMHGTGQVLDAAGDIVVDDVELAPGERVLVPVDLTDGVNELTARLLPDADQPQLGDREELASTDPVDVPLTLTVHAYGEPGQSIRVTPDGTPDGTGTSADPLDLHTAVAYAQPGQQIVLAGGTYALDRKVVVGRGLDGTPDAPITLMSAPGQRATLDLAGSPDGGLVLRGDWWHVHDLEITRSRDKAKPMLVEGHHNVVERVESHHNADTGIQISGRSAEPPTMWPSHNLVVSSESHHNADPGGNDADGFGVKLTVGEGNVLRHNIAHHNIDDGWDLYAKSTTGPIGTVVVEDSVAYANGYLSEDPTRTGEGNGFKLGGESIPGDHLLRNSVSYGNLGTGVTSNSGPDVRLDGVTSVGNDRGVRLETNASTTAYEAHGVISWRNPATDVLGLKQTDTSLLTNPTNHWNLGGTSAVDASWFVSTDETVAPEIAADGSVDLHGLYELTDAAPADTGARPAPVDDPTVIELLPEVGAEPGPAPWYASTVYLRGDVVQHDGTVYEARWWSRNQEPGISAFGPWTEVGPADAAPAVAECAPAWERTRTYTGGEVVSHDGVNHRAQWWTRGDEPGTSVWGSWSAVGPCA
;
A
#
# COMPACT_ATOMS: atom_id res chain seq x y z
N MET A 1 58.99 -3.28 -29.39
CA MET A 1 58.56 -4.55 -28.80
C MET A 1 57.27 -4.93 -29.50
N THR A 2 57.21 -6.15 -30.01
CA THR A 2 56.13 -6.72 -30.81
C THR A 2 54.85 -6.82 -29.95
N PRO A 3 53.67 -6.46 -30.47
CA PRO A 3 52.42 -6.58 -29.72
C PRO A 3 52.04 -8.07 -29.63
N ILE A 4 51.88 -8.58 -28.41
CA ILE A 4 51.31 -9.90 -28.18
C ILE A 4 49.81 -9.67 -28.06
N GLY A 5 49.06 -10.04 -29.12
CA GLY A 5 47.62 -9.99 -29.12
C GLY A 5 47.05 -10.95 -28.09
N ARG A 6 46.31 -10.42 -27.11
CA ARG A 6 45.39 -11.21 -26.29
C ARG A 6 44.09 -11.38 -27.08
N THR A 7 43.71 -12.64 -27.25
CA THR A 7 42.50 -13.12 -27.93
C THR A 7 41.25 -12.58 -27.28
N LEU A 8 40.36 -12.02 -28.11
CA LEU A 8 38.97 -11.66 -27.79
C LEU A 8 38.25 -12.86 -27.16
N ARG A 9 37.74 -12.71 -25.92
CA ARG A 9 36.65 -13.56 -25.42
C ARG A 9 35.38 -13.10 -26.12
N THR A 10 34.92 -13.93 -27.05
CA THR A 10 33.61 -13.80 -27.69
C THR A 10 32.67 -14.69 -26.89
N PRO A 11 31.48 -14.24 -26.46
CA PRO A 11 30.51 -15.13 -25.83
C PRO A 11 30.11 -16.21 -26.85
N LEU A 12 30.37 -17.47 -26.52
CA LEU A 12 29.84 -18.62 -27.27
C LEU A 12 28.35 -18.75 -26.94
N ALA A 13 27.54 -17.97 -27.66
CA ALA A 13 26.15 -18.31 -27.88
C ALA A 13 26.03 -19.01 -29.24
N ALA A 14 25.31 -20.14 -29.25
CA ALA A 14 24.99 -21.01 -30.39
C ALA A 14 26.12 -21.96 -30.89
N VAL A 15 25.95 -23.26 -30.64
CA VAL A 15 25.45 -24.26 -31.62
C VAL A 15 25.64 -25.66 -30.99
N ALA A 16 24.55 -26.31 -30.61
CA ALA A 16 24.43 -27.77 -30.59
C ALA A 16 22.94 -28.17 -30.61
N THR A 17 22.29 -27.90 -31.74
CA THR A 17 21.08 -28.62 -32.15
C THR A 17 21.51 -29.86 -32.93
N ALA A 18 20.79 -30.96 -32.70
CA ALA A 18 20.74 -32.21 -33.45
C ALA A 18 21.74 -33.33 -33.09
N ALA A 19 21.27 -34.29 -32.30
CA ALA A 19 21.22 -35.70 -32.72
C ALA A 19 20.37 -36.56 -31.76
N LEU A 20 19.04 -36.54 -31.94
CA LEU A 20 18.24 -37.76 -31.77
C LEU A 20 17.25 -37.83 -32.94
N THR A 21 17.64 -38.56 -33.98
CA THR A 21 16.69 -39.15 -34.91
C THR A 21 16.61 -40.63 -34.57
N LEU A 22 15.42 -41.09 -34.19
CA LEU A 22 14.76 -42.24 -34.82
C LEU A 22 13.34 -42.39 -34.26
N THR A 23 12.40 -42.05 -35.14
CA THR A 23 11.09 -42.68 -35.35
C THR A 23 10.09 -42.67 -34.20
N SER A 24 9.30 -41.60 -34.16
CA SER A 24 7.85 -41.73 -34.15
C SER A 24 7.27 -40.63 -35.06
N LEU A 25 6.22 -40.98 -35.80
CA LEU A 25 5.50 -40.05 -36.66
C LEU A 25 4.87 -38.98 -35.75
N THR A 26 5.47 -37.80 -35.63
CA THR A 26 4.77 -36.67 -35.01
C THR A 26 3.80 -36.16 -36.05
N ALA A 27 2.51 -36.44 -35.83
CA ALA A 27 1.43 -35.80 -36.54
C ALA A 27 1.61 -34.29 -36.38
N VAL A 28 1.97 -33.62 -37.47
CA VAL A 28 1.79 -32.17 -37.56
C VAL A 28 0.30 -31.97 -37.74
N ALA A 29 -0.31 -31.09 -36.94
CA ALA A 29 -1.70 -30.70 -37.14
C ALA A 29 -1.83 -30.10 -38.54
N ALA A 30 -2.31 -30.87 -39.51
CA ALA A 30 -2.73 -30.32 -40.79
C ALA A 30 -4.20 -29.95 -40.62
N GLY A 31 -4.46 -28.69 -40.25
CA GLY A 31 -5.80 -28.13 -40.31
C GLY A 31 -6.44 -28.31 -41.69
N PRO A 32 -7.77 -28.15 -41.84
CA PRO A 32 -8.36 -28.10 -43.17
C PRO A 32 -7.76 -26.96 -43.99
N ALA A 33 -7.91 -27.02 -45.31
CA ALA A 33 -7.25 -26.08 -46.23
C ALA A 33 -7.61 -24.58 -46.01
N GLY A 34 -8.62 -24.27 -45.20
CA GLY A 34 -9.05 -22.93 -44.82
C GLY A 34 -8.46 -22.38 -43.51
N ALA A 35 -7.77 -23.20 -42.71
CA ALA A 35 -7.24 -22.78 -41.42
C ALA A 35 -6.01 -21.86 -41.53
N LEU A 36 -5.82 -21.02 -40.51
CA LEU A 36 -4.56 -20.33 -40.24
C LEU A 36 -3.77 -21.16 -39.23
N ASP A 37 -2.74 -21.85 -39.70
CA ASP A 37 -1.74 -22.51 -38.84
C ASP A 37 -0.44 -21.70 -38.87
N ALA A 38 0.04 -21.30 -37.69
CA ALA A 38 1.32 -20.60 -37.56
C ALA A 38 2.51 -21.44 -38.07
N ASN A 39 2.43 -22.78 -38.03
CA ASN A 39 3.45 -23.69 -38.56
C ASN A 39 3.69 -23.50 -40.07
N ASP A 40 2.67 -23.09 -40.82
CA ASP A 40 2.75 -22.89 -42.28
C ASP A 40 3.27 -21.50 -42.67
N LEU A 41 3.48 -20.61 -41.70
CA LEU A 41 4.05 -19.29 -41.91
C LEU A 41 5.58 -19.35 -41.97
N ALA A 42 6.17 -18.47 -42.77
CA ALA A 42 7.63 -18.30 -42.79
C ALA A 42 8.06 -17.41 -41.61
N PRO A 43 9.10 -17.80 -40.83
CA PRO A 43 9.62 -16.99 -39.73
C PRO A 43 10.02 -15.57 -40.17
N GLY A 44 9.75 -14.58 -39.33
CA GLY A 44 10.09 -13.17 -39.55
C GLY A 44 8.91 -12.21 -39.40
N SER A 45 9.15 -10.93 -39.67
CA SER A 45 8.13 -9.88 -39.53
C SER A 45 7.20 -9.80 -40.74
N ILE A 46 5.90 -9.71 -40.48
CA ILE A 46 4.86 -9.38 -41.47
C ILE A 46 4.50 -7.90 -41.24
N THR A 47 4.78 -7.06 -42.24
CA THR A 47 4.63 -5.59 -42.19
C THR A 47 3.64 -5.03 -43.21
N ALA A 48 2.91 -5.93 -43.88
CA ALA A 48 1.81 -5.64 -44.80
C ALA A 48 0.81 -6.81 -44.76
N ASP A 49 -0.44 -6.55 -45.12
CA ASP A 49 -1.50 -7.56 -45.11
C ASP A 49 -1.12 -8.86 -45.83
N ARG A 50 -1.47 -10.00 -45.22
CA ARG A 50 -1.17 -11.34 -45.75
C ARG A 50 -2.34 -12.29 -45.53
N THR A 51 -2.85 -12.86 -46.60
CA THR A 51 -3.91 -13.88 -46.56
C THR A 51 -3.33 -15.28 -46.40
N VAL A 52 -3.92 -16.07 -45.51
CA VAL A 52 -3.58 -17.46 -45.15
C VAL A 52 -4.89 -18.21 -44.87
N GLY A 53 -5.19 -19.22 -45.69
CA GLY A 53 -6.50 -19.88 -45.63
C GLY A 53 -7.63 -18.86 -45.84
N ASP A 54 -8.64 -18.93 -44.98
CA ASP A 54 -9.80 -18.04 -44.95
C ASP A 54 -9.54 -16.74 -44.16
N PHE A 55 -8.34 -16.61 -43.60
CA PHE A 55 -7.94 -15.49 -42.75
C PHE A 55 -7.00 -14.52 -43.46
N THR A 56 -7.06 -13.24 -43.11
CA THR A 56 -6.12 -12.21 -43.55
C THR A 56 -5.48 -11.54 -42.35
N ILE A 57 -4.19 -11.76 -42.14
CA ILE A 57 -3.37 -11.08 -41.15
C ILE A 57 -3.19 -9.63 -41.60
N LEU A 58 -3.61 -8.66 -40.80
CA LEU A 58 -3.49 -7.23 -41.08
C LEU A 58 -2.29 -6.64 -40.35
N ALA A 59 -1.42 -5.93 -41.08
CA ALA A 59 -0.18 -5.40 -40.52
C ALA A 59 0.32 -4.19 -41.30
N THR A 60 1.05 -3.30 -40.62
CA THR A 60 1.70 -2.13 -41.24
C THR A 60 3.19 -2.08 -40.94
N ALA A 61 3.93 -1.24 -41.67
CA ALA A 61 5.36 -1.03 -41.43
C ALA A 61 5.67 -0.47 -40.02
N ALA A 62 4.74 0.29 -39.42
CA ALA A 62 4.89 0.85 -38.07
C ALA A 62 4.41 -0.10 -36.96
N LYS A 63 3.45 -0.98 -37.27
CA LYS A 63 2.84 -1.94 -36.33
C LYS A 63 2.72 -3.31 -37.00
N GLY A 64 3.86 -3.98 -37.15
CA GLY A 64 3.95 -5.32 -37.71
C GLY A 64 3.62 -6.43 -36.69
N VAL A 65 3.30 -7.61 -37.22
CA VAL A 65 3.21 -8.88 -36.45
C VAL A 65 4.42 -9.75 -36.77
N THR A 66 4.76 -10.71 -35.91
CA THR A 66 5.99 -11.50 -36.04
C THR A 66 5.68 -12.99 -35.97
N VAL A 67 6.32 -13.78 -36.82
CA VAL A 67 6.32 -15.24 -36.73
C VAL A 67 7.67 -15.69 -36.19
N ASP A 68 7.67 -16.40 -35.07
CA ASP A 68 8.87 -17.00 -34.47
C ASP A 68 8.59 -18.44 -34.00
N ALA A 69 9.67 -19.14 -33.62
CA ALA A 69 9.57 -20.53 -33.14
C ALA A 69 8.91 -20.58 -31.76
N SER A 70 8.07 -21.60 -31.54
CA SER A 70 7.43 -21.89 -30.26
C SER A 70 7.12 -23.38 -30.19
N ASP A 71 7.29 -24.01 -29.04
CA ASP A 71 7.00 -25.44 -28.85
C ASP A 71 5.82 -25.61 -27.89
N ARG A 72 4.64 -25.93 -28.43
CA ARG A 72 3.38 -26.00 -27.68
C ARG A 72 2.48 -27.11 -28.18
N THR A 73 1.63 -27.63 -27.29
CA THR A 73 0.60 -28.63 -27.61
C THR A 73 -0.76 -28.15 -27.13
N SER A 74 -1.82 -28.30 -27.95
CA SER A 74 -3.18 -28.00 -27.52
C SER A 74 -3.77 -29.10 -26.63
N ASP A 75 -4.90 -28.82 -25.99
CA ASP A 75 -5.75 -29.79 -25.28
C ASP A 75 -6.43 -30.79 -26.22
N ARG A 76 -6.30 -30.61 -27.53
CA ARG A 76 -6.64 -31.57 -28.60
C ARG A 76 -5.44 -32.40 -29.07
N GLY A 77 -4.25 -32.14 -28.54
CA GLY A 77 -3.01 -32.82 -28.94
C GLY A 77 -2.32 -32.25 -30.19
N ASP A 78 -2.76 -31.08 -30.69
CA ASP A 78 -2.15 -30.43 -31.85
C ASP A 78 -0.79 -29.85 -31.48
N VAL A 79 0.25 -30.15 -32.27
CA VAL A 79 1.62 -29.70 -32.00
C VAL A 79 1.99 -28.48 -32.86
N TYR A 80 2.40 -27.40 -32.18
CA TYR A 80 2.87 -26.16 -32.79
C TYR A 80 4.36 -25.99 -32.58
N THR A 81 5.07 -25.71 -33.68
CA THR A 81 6.50 -25.40 -33.75
C THR A 81 6.77 -23.91 -34.03
N GLN A 82 5.73 -23.16 -34.37
CA GLN A 82 5.76 -21.71 -34.62
C GLN A 82 4.53 -21.03 -34.00
N ARG A 83 4.62 -19.71 -33.81
CA ARG A 83 3.51 -18.86 -33.38
C ARG A 83 3.46 -17.55 -34.16
N LEU A 84 2.26 -16.99 -34.31
CA LEU A 84 2.03 -15.64 -34.81
C LEU A 84 1.84 -14.66 -33.64
N LYS A 85 2.82 -13.81 -33.40
CA LYS A 85 2.80 -12.77 -32.36
C LYS A 85 2.12 -11.52 -32.89
N LEU A 86 0.98 -11.16 -32.30
CA LEU A 86 0.26 -9.93 -32.65
C LEU A 86 0.99 -8.65 -32.16
N ASN A 87 1.98 -8.79 -31.26
CA ASN A 87 2.90 -7.72 -30.82
C ASN A 87 2.24 -6.50 -30.14
N GLY A 88 1.05 -6.67 -29.58
CA GLY A 88 0.32 -5.66 -28.82
C GLY A 88 -1.17 -5.69 -29.16
N SER A 89 -1.91 -4.68 -28.71
CA SER A 89 -3.29 -4.50 -29.15
C SER A 89 -3.39 -4.25 -30.66
N GLY A 90 -4.49 -4.70 -31.24
CA GLY A 90 -4.80 -4.54 -32.66
C GLY A 90 -6.03 -3.68 -32.92
N ASP A 91 -6.20 -3.30 -34.18
CA ASP A 91 -7.37 -2.60 -34.69
C ASP A 91 -7.79 -3.17 -36.07
N ALA A 92 -8.82 -2.60 -36.69
CA ALA A 92 -9.35 -3.04 -37.98
C ALA A 92 -8.33 -2.98 -39.15
N THR A 93 -7.17 -2.36 -38.95
CA THR A 93 -6.14 -2.10 -39.96
C THR A 93 -4.78 -2.72 -39.66
N GLN A 94 -4.52 -3.15 -38.41
CA GLN A 94 -3.21 -3.68 -38.01
C GLN A 94 -3.27 -4.59 -36.77
N ARG A 95 -2.30 -5.50 -36.66
CA ARG A 95 -2.14 -6.44 -35.52
C ARG A 95 -3.39 -7.26 -35.22
N SER A 96 -4.15 -7.58 -36.26
CA SER A 96 -5.41 -8.31 -36.21
C SER A 96 -5.48 -9.33 -37.35
N VAL A 97 -6.41 -10.28 -37.23
CA VAL A 97 -6.66 -11.31 -38.23
C VAL A 97 -8.11 -11.20 -38.69
N ARG A 98 -8.34 -10.83 -39.94
CA ARG A 98 -9.68 -10.67 -40.52
C ARG A 98 -10.19 -11.96 -41.14
N LEU A 99 -11.46 -12.28 -40.97
CA LEU A 99 -12.17 -13.38 -41.63
C LEU A 99 -13.54 -12.95 -42.16
N THR A 100 -14.15 -13.75 -43.03
CA THR A 100 -15.53 -13.56 -43.50
C THR A 100 -16.25 -14.91 -43.49
N VAL A 101 -17.47 -14.94 -42.94
CA VAL A 101 -18.33 -16.13 -42.91
C VAL A 101 -19.66 -15.86 -43.62
N ASP A 102 -20.24 -16.88 -44.25
CA ASP A 102 -21.47 -16.78 -45.07
C ASP A 102 -22.75 -17.14 -44.27
N GLU A 103 -22.61 -17.71 -43.07
CA GLU A 103 -23.68 -18.03 -42.11
C GLU A 103 -23.11 -17.98 -40.67
N PRO A 104 -23.94 -18.05 -39.60
CA PRO A 104 -23.42 -18.15 -38.24
C PRO A 104 -22.48 -19.35 -38.12
N ALA A 105 -21.33 -19.15 -37.48
CA ALA A 105 -20.25 -20.13 -37.40
C ALA A 105 -19.48 -19.97 -36.08
N GLU A 106 -18.59 -20.92 -35.83
CA GLU A 106 -17.66 -20.90 -34.70
C GLU A 106 -16.24 -20.79 -35.25
N VAL A 107 -15.39 -19.97 -34.62
CA VAL A 107 -13.96 -19.89 -34.94
C VAL A 107 -13.16 -20.49 -33.82
N LEU A 108 -12.64 -21.69 -34.05
CA LEU A 108 -11.71 -22.33 -33.14
C LEU A 108 -10.38 -21.59 -33.18
N VAL A 109 -9.81 -21.27 -32.02
CA VAL A 109 -8.51 -20.61 -31.89
C VAL A 109 -7.66 -21.26 -30.80
N HIS A 110 -6.35 -21.33 -31.05
CA HIS A 110 -5.35 -21.67 -30.03
C HIS A 110 -4.46 -20.46 -29.79
N ALA A 111 -4.53 -19.90 -28.59
CA ALA A 111 -3.82 -18.69 -28.25
C ALA A 111 -3.18 -18.75 -26.86
N ARG A 112 -2.04 -18.08 -26.71
CA ARG A 112 -1.41 -17.81 -25.41
C ARG A 112 -1.05 -16.35 -25.29
N SER A 113 -0.97 -15.89 -24.06
CA SER A 113 -0.44 -14.59 -23.73
C SER A 113 0.97 -14.42 -24.29
N GLY A 114 1.30 -13.20 -24.70
CA GLY A 114 2.69 -12.81 -24.91
C GLY A 114 3.47 -12.59 -23.60
N SER A 115 2.86 -12.79 -22.44
CA SER A 115 3.47 -12.79 -21.10
C SER A 115 3.60 -14.22 -20.57
N GLY A 116 4.70 -14.53 -19.89
CA GLY A 116 4.88 -15.82 -19.21
C GLY A 116 4.15 -15.93 -17.86
N THR A 117 3.58 -14.83 -17.35
CA THR A 117 3.02 -14.75 -15.98
C THR A 117 1.66 -14.05 -15.90
N ALA A 118 1.13 -13.55 -17.01
CA ALA A 118 -0.14 -12.82 -17.04
C ALA A 118 -1.02 -13.33 -18.18
N ASP A 119 -2.27 -13.66 -17.87
CA ASP A 119 -3.28 -14.01 -18.86
C ASP A 119 -3.64 -12.79 -19.71
N ARG A 120 -4.07 -13.04 -20.94
CA ARG A 120 -4.52 -12.02 -21.90
C ARG A 120 -5.81 -12.49 -22.55
N ALA A 121 -6.36 -11.67 -23.43
CA ALA A 121 -7.59 -11.96 -24.16
C ALA A 121 -7.35 -11.90 -25.66
N LEU A 122 -8.01 -12.78 -26.40
CA LEU A 122 -8.14 -12.71 -27.84
C LEU A 122 -9.63 -12.48 -28.14
N ALA A 123 -9.94 -11.33 -28.73
CA ALA A 123 -11.31 -10.91 -28.95
C ALA A 123 -11.69 -10.97 -30.43
N LEU A 124 -12.95 -11.32 -30.69
CA LEU A 124 -13.63 -11.21 -31.96
C LEU A 124 -14.32 -9.84 -32.03
N TYR A 125 -14.10 -9.12 -33.12
CA TYR A 125 -14.65 -7.79 -33.39
C TYR A 125 -15.50 -7.81 -34.66
N ASP A 126 -16.59 -7.04 -34.66
CA ASP A 126 -17.37 -6.75 -35.86
C ASP A 126 -16.77 -5.62 -36.72
N ALA A 127 -17.48 -5.23 -37.78
CA ALA A 127 -17.05 -4.18 -38.70
C ALA A 127 -17.01 -2.77 -38.10
N ASP A 128 -17.71 -2.54 -36.98
CA ASP A 128 -17.70 -1.29 -36.23
C ASP A 128 -16.65 -1.32 -35.10
N TRP A 129 -15.82 -2.37 -35.04
CA TRP A 129 -14.83 -2.63 -34.01
C TRP A 129 -15.44 -2.85 -32.61
N THR A 130 -16.66 -3.37 -32.56
CA THR A 130 -17.31 -3.79 -31.32
C THR A 130 -16.89 -5.22 -30.99
N VAL A 131 -16.48 -5.48 -29.76
CA VAL A 131 -16.19 -6.85 -29.29
C VAL A 131 -17.49 -7.63 -29.27
N LEU A 132 -17.52 -8.76 -29.97
CA LEU A 132 -18.65 -9.69 -29.99
C LEU A 132 -18.44 -10.89 -29.09
N ASP A 133 -17.20 -11.37 -29.02
CA ASP A 133 -16.83 -12.51 -28.20
C ASP A 133 -15.35 -12.41 -27.81
N THR A 134 -14.95 -13.08 -26.74
CA THR A 134 -13.58 -13.04 -26.24
C THR A 134 -13.22 -14.34 -25.56
N VAL A 135 -12.06 -14.87 -25.93
CA VAL A 135 -11.50 -16.08 -25.35
C VAL A 135 -10.20 -15.76 -24.60
N PRO A 136 -9.90 -16.50 -23.53
CA PRO A 136 -8.66 -16.33 -22.80
C PRO A 136 -7.47 -16.77 -23.66
N ALA A 137 -6.40 -15.99 -23.58
CA ALA A 137 -5.06 -16.35 -24.01
C ALA A 137 -4.19 -16.37 -22.77
N LEU A 138 -4.21 -17.49 -22.03
CA LEU A 138 -3.55 -17.64 -20.73
C LEU A 138 -2.03 -17.40 -20.80
N ALA A 139 -1.43 -17.05 -19.66
CA ALA A 139 0.00 -16.89 -19.43
C ALA A 139 0.77 -18.06 -20.05
N ASP A 140 1.89 -17.77 -20.70
CA ASP A 140 2.61 -18.76 -21.50
C ASP A 140 3.43 -19.76 -20.67
N ASP A 141 2.77 -20.51 -19.79
CA ASP A 141 3.31 -21.63 -19.01
C ASP A 141 3.59 -22.86 -19.90
N THR A 142 4.75 -23.48 -19.72
CA THR A 142 5.21 -24.66 -20.47
C THR A 142 4.62 -25.99 -19.99
N GLY A 143 4.05 -26.03 -18.78
CA GLY A 143 3.48 -27.25 -18.18
C GLY A 143 2.01 -27.50 -18.53
N THR A 144 1.38 -26.60 -19.29
CA THR A 144 -0.05 -26.64 -19.62
C THR A 144 -0.30 -26.71 -21.13
N THR A 145 -1.38 -27.36 -21.52
CA THR A 145 -1.85 -27.37 -22.91
C THR A 145 -2.41 -26.01 -23.31
N ILE A 146 -2.33 -25.66 -24.59
CA ILE A 146 -3.13 -24.55 -25.13
C ILE A 146 -4.58 -25.02 -25.20
N ALA A 147 -5.48 -24.32 -24.52
CA ALA A 147 -6.90 -24.63 -24.60
C ALA A 147 -7.42 -24.43 -26.02
N THR A 148 -8.32 -25.31 -26.44
CA THR A 148 -9.15 -25.11 -27.62
C THR A 148 -10.25 -24.16 -27.25
N GLU A 149 -10.11 -22.93 -27.71
CA GLU A 149 -11.11 -21.90 -27.50
C GLU A 149 -11.92 -21.71 -28.77
N THR A 150 -13.17 -21.28 -28.62
CA THR A 150 -14.05 -21.00 -29.74
C THR A 150 -14.62 -19.60 -29.61
N LEU A 151 -14.54 -18.82 -30.70
CA LEU A 151 -15.17 -17.52 -30.83
C LEU A 151 -16.47 -17.65 -31.65
N ASP A 152 -17.59 -17.25 -31.06
CA ASP A 152 -18.91 -17.31 -31.67
C ASP A 152 -19.11 -16.20 -32.71
N VAL A 153 -19.39 -16.59 -33.96
CA VAL A 153 -19.72 -15.66 -35.05
C VAL A 153 -21.23 -15.70 -35.29
N PRO A 154 -21.98 -14.67 -34.87
CA PRO A 154 -23.44 -14.78 -34.71
C PRO A 154 -24.22 -14.76 -36.04
N ALA A 155 -23.61 -14.31 -37.13
CA ALA A 155 -24.25 -14.18 -38.43
C ALA A 155 -23.23 -14.11 -39.57
N ALA A 156 -23.73 -14.17 -40.80
CA ALA A 156 -22.95 -13.88 -42.00
C ALA A 156 -22.37 -12.45 -41.94
N GLY A 157 -21.05 -12.31 -42.13
CA GLY A 157 -20.37 -11.03 -41.97
C GLY A 157 -18.85 -11.12 -42.06
N THR A 158 -18.20 -9.96 -41.98
CA THR A 158 -16.73 -9.83 -41.88
C THR A 158 -16.36 -9.44 -40.46
N TYR A 159 -15.36 -10.14 -39.91
CA TYR A 159 -14.96 -10.04 -38.51
C TYR A 159 -13.44 -9.97 -38.36
N TRP A 160 -12.96 -9.56 -37.19
CA TRP A 160 -11.54 -9.47 -36.87
C TRP A 160 -11.24 -10.14 -35.54
N ILE A 161 -10.11 -10.81 -35.46
CA ILE A 161 -9.58 -11.39 -34.23
C ILE A 161 -8.35 -10.58 -33.84
N ALA A 162 -8.36 -9.97 -32.66
CA ALA A 162 -7.25 -9.14 -32.19
C ALA A 162 -7.15 -9.19 -30.66
N SER A 163 -5.98 -8.83 -30.15
CA SER A 163 -5.83 -8.59 -28.72
C SER A 163 -6.37 -7.20 -28.36
N PRO A 164 -7.17 -7.06 -27.28
CA PRO A 164 -7.70 -5.77 -26.82
C PRO A 164 -6.64 -4.82 -26.25
N SER A 165 -5.67 -5.35 -25.49
CA SER A 165 -4.83 -4.51 -24.62
C SER A 165 -3.31 -4.74 -24.76
N SER A 166 -2.89 -5.94 -25.17
CA SER A 166 -1.47 -6.34 -25.07
C SER A 166 -1.10 -7.44 -26.08
N GLY A 167 0.12 -8.00 -26.08
CA GLY A 167 0.50 -8.96 -27.12
C GLY A 167 -0.11 -10.35 -26.91
N VAL A 168 -0.80 -10.93 -27.89
CA VAL A 168 -1.20 -12.34 -27.88
C VAL A 168 -0.46 -13.11 -28.96
N ASN A 169 -0.13 -14.37 -28.65
CA ASN A 169 0.47 -15.34 -29.55
C ASN A 169 -0.64 -16.25 -30.08
N LEU A 170 -0.94 -16.17 -31.36
CA LEU A 170 -1.88 -17.06 -32.04
C LEU A 170 -1.13 -18.23 -32.67
N TYR A 171 -1.57 -19.45 -32.37
CA TYR A 171 -0.97 -20.68 -32.88
C TYR A 171 -1.80 -21.26 -34.02
N TYR A 172 -3.13 -21.18 -33.90
CA TYR A 172 -4.06 -21.76 -34.83
C TYR A 172 -5.39 -20.99 -34.86
N ALA A 173 -6.04 -20.91 -36.02
CA ALA A 173 -7.43 -20.49 -36.15
C ALA A 173 -8.15 -21.23 -37.30
N GLU A 174 -9.39 -21.67 -37.09
CA GLU A 174 -10.21 -22.39 -38.07
C GLU A 174 -11.67 -21.97 -37.96
N VAL A 175 -12.34 -21.74 -39.09
CA VAL A 175 -13.81 -21.63 -39.14
C VAL A 175 -14.40 -23.04 -39.21
N VAL A 176 -15.20 -23.41 -38.22
CA VAL A 176 -15.74 -24.77 -38.07
C VAL A 176 -17.16 -24.85 -38.66
N ASP A 177 -17.31 -25.61 -39.75
CA ASP A 177 -18.61 -25.89 -40.40
C ASP A 177 -19.03 -27.37 -40.21
N GLY A 178 -19.96 -27.66 -39.28
CA GLY A 178 -20.62 -28.97 -39.17
C GLY A 178 -20.65 -29.60 -37.76
N PRO A 179 -21.35 -30.75 -37.56
CA PRO A 179 -21.43 -31.40 -36.25
C PRO A 179 -20.10 -32.05 -35.85
N ALA A 180 -19.75 -31.91 -34.57
CA ALA A 180 -18.56 -32.50 -33.95
C ALA A 180 -18.44 -34.02 -34.20
N LEU A 181 -17.20 -34.52 -34.25
CA LEU A 181 -16.88 -35.94 -34.41
C LEU A 181 -17.68 -36.79 -33.38
N GLU A 182 -18.38 -37.84 -33.83
CA GLU A 182 -19.17 -38.71 -32.94
C GLU A 182 -18.24 -39.62 -32.14
N ARG A 183 -17.90 -39.25 -30.90
CA ARG A 183 -17.02 -39.99 -29.98
C ARG A 183 -17.81 -40.90 -29.04
N ALA A 184 -17.14 -41.91 -28.46
CA ALA A 184 -17.73 -42.72 -27.39
C ALA A 184 -18.14 -41.83 -26.19
N PRO A 185 -19.27 -42.10 -25.49
CA PRO A 185 -19.68 -41.32 -24.34
C PRO A 185 -18.56 -41.25 -23.30
N TRP A 186 -18.28 -40.06 -22.76
CA TRP A 186 -17.15 -39.88 -21.83
C TRP A 186 -17.27 -40.75 -20.57
N ALA A 187 -18.49 -40.99 -20.09
CA ALA A 187 -18.76 -41.90 -18.99
C ALA A 187 -18.38 -43.38 -19.26
N ASP A 188 -18.22 -43.77 -20.52
CA ASP A 188 -17.82 -45.13 -20.92
C ASP A 188 -16.29 -45.27 -21.11
N VAL A 189 -15.54 -44.16 -21.07
CA VAL A 189 -14.07 -44.20 -21.09
C VAL A 189 -13.57 -44.71 -19.73
N ALA A 190 -12.73 -45.75 -19.77
CA ALA A 190 -12.18 -46.32 -18.55
C ALA A 190 -11.20 -45.35 -17.87
N ALA A 191 -11.28 -45.27 -16.54
CA ALA A 191 -10.31 -44.50 -15.75
C ALA A 191 -8.88 -45.05 -15.92
N PRO A 192 -7.86 -44.17 -15.92
CA PRO A 192 -6.48 -44.58 -16.06
C PRO A 192 -6.00 -45.39 -14.85
N VAL A 193 -4.95 -46.16 -15.06
CA VAL A 193 -4.24 -46.90 -14.00
C VAL A 193 -2.78 -46.51 -14.06
N VAL A 194 -2.21 -46.10 -12.92
CA VAL A 194 -0.75 -45.94 -12.79
C VAL A 194 -0.15 -47.33 -12.65
N ASP A 195 0.63 -47.74 -13.65
CA ASP A 195 1.23 -49.07 -13.73
C ASP A 195 2.55 -49.14 -12.94
N ALA A 196 3.34 -48.06 -12.98
CA ALA A 196 4.60 -47.93 -12.26
C ALA A 196 5.01 -46.46 -12.08
N VAL A 197 5.74 -46.18 -11.00
CA VAL A 197 6.45 -44.91 -10.78
C VAL A 197 7.90 -45.26 -10.48
N GLU A 198 8.82 -44.79 -11.31
CA GLU A 198 10.25 -45.09 -11.20
C GLU A 198 11.06 -43.80 -11.35
N VAL A 199 12.21 -43.69 -10.68
CA VAL A 199 13.15 -42.60 -10.96
C VAL A 199 13.62 -42.73 -12.41
N ASP A 200 13.60 -41.63 -13.16
CA ASP A 200 14.01 -41.63 -14.55
C ASP A 200 15.50 -42.01 -14.65
N PRO A 201 15.84 -43.13 -15.32
CA PRO A 201 17.23 -43.54 -15.45
C PRO A 201 18.06 -42.60 -16.34
N ALA A 202 17.43 -41.77 -17.16
CA ALA A 202 18.09 -40.76 -18.00
C ALA A 202 18.26 -39.42 -17.26
N ASP A 203 17.35 -39.09 -16.35
CA ASP A 203 17.37 -37.87 -15.54
C ASP A 203 16.91 -38.15 -14.10
N PRO A 204 17.84 -38.48 -13.18
CA PRO A 204 17.49 -38.89 -11.83
C PRO A 204 16.76 -37.83 -10.98
N SER A 205 16.66 -36.59 -11.48
CA SER A 205 15.86 -35.53 -10.83
C SER A 205 14.36 -35.69 -11.07
N ARG A 206 13.96 -36.67 -11.89
CA ARG A 206 12.59 -36.87 -12.31
C ARG A 206 12.07 -38.27 -11.97
N LEU A 207 10.75 -38.38 -11.91
CA LEU A 207 10.00 -39.61 -11.78
C LEU A 207 9.24 -39.88 -13.09
N LEU A 208 9.44 -41.06 -13.67
CA LEU A 208 8.64 -41.58 -14.79
C LEU A 208 7.39 -42.27 -14.26
N VAL A 209 6.25 -41.75 -14.63
CA VAL A 209 4.91 -42.27 -14.34
C VAL A 209 4.41 -43.02 -15.55
N GLN A 210 4.43 -44.35 -15.48
CA GLN A 210 3.87 -45.22 -16.52
C GLN A 210 2.40 -45.47 -16.22
N TYR A 211 1.53 -45.33 -17.21
CA TYR A 211 0.09 -45.50 -17.04
C TYR A 211 -0.56 -46.23 -18.21
N THR A 212 -1.68 -46.89 -17.91
CA THR A 212 -2.63 -47.44 -18.88
C THR A 212 -3.85 -46.53 -18.92
N GLY A 213 -4.21 -46.04 -20.10
CA GLY A 213 -5.32 -45.11 -20.34
C GLY A 213 -5.45 -44.85 -21.84
N LEU A 214 -6.67 -44.88 -22.38
CA LEU A 214 -6.90 -44.71 -23.82
C LEU A 214 -6.91 -43.23 -24.19
N LEU A 215 -5.92 -42.79 -24.98
CA LEU A 215 -5.89 -41.49 -25.66
C LEU A 215 -6.19 -41.67 -27.16
N GLY A 216 -6.95 -40.74 -27.74
CA GLY A 216 -7.33 -40.69 -29.17
C GLY A 216 -8.84 -40.59 -29.42
N ASP A 217 -9.27 -40.84 -30.66
CA ASP A 217 -10.66 -40.63 -31.13
C ASP A 217 -11.74 -41.24 -30.19
N ASP A 218 -11.51 -42.46 -29.72
CA ASP A 218 -12.41 -43.22 -28.83
C ASP A 218 -12.10 -43.03 -27.32
N GLY A 219 -11.03 -42.30 -26.99
CA GLY A 219 -10.47 -42.14 -25.64
C GLY A 219 -10.42 -40.69 -25.14
N ALA A 220 -9.58 -40.38 -24.18
CA ALA A 220 -9.30 -39.00 -23.76
C ALA A 220 -8.41 -38.28 -24.78
N ASP A 221 -8.26 -36.97 -24.63
CA ASP A 221 -7.36 -36.17 -25.45
C ASP A 221 -5.98 -36.03 -24.80
N VAL A 222 -5.96 -35.92 -23.47
CA VAL A 222 -4.72 -35.69 -22.69
C VAL A 222 -4.71 -36.57 -21.44
N ALA A 223 -3.52 -37.03 -21.06
CA ALA A 223 -3.26 -37.64 -19.75
C ALA A 223 -2.34 -36.76 -18.93
N HIS A 224 -2.81 -36.29 -17.78
CA HIS A 224 -2.05 -35.54 -16.79
C HIS A 224 -1.51 -36.48 -15.72
N ALA A 225 -0.24 -36.38 -15.35
CA ALA A 225 0.28 -36.98 -14.14
C ALA A 225 0.48 -35.88 -13.09
N ILE A 226 0.08 -36.16 -11.85
CA ILE A 226 0.10 -35.21 -10.74
C ILE A 226 0.87 -35.84 -9.59
N LEU A 227 1.89 -35.15 -9.10
CA LEU A 227 2.72 -35.51 -7.97
C LEU A 227 2.24 -34.74 -6.73
N THR A 228 2.06 -35.42 -5.60
CA THR A 228 1.76 -34.81 -4.31
C THR A 228 2.78 -35.24 -3.26
N ASP A 229 3.19 -34.33 -2.39
CA ASP A 229 4.13 -34.60 -1.29
C ASP A 229 3.47 -35.40 -0.14
N ALA A 230 4.21 -35.56 0.96
CA ALA A 230 3.76 -36.32 2.13
C ALA A 230 2.57 -35.67 2.87
N ASP A 231 2.40 -34.35 2.72
CA ASP A 231 1.31 -33.59 3.32
C ASP A 231 0.08 -33.51 2.38
N GLY A 232 0.19 -34.08 1.18
CA GLY A 232 -0.87 -34.13 0.17
C GLY A 232 -0.95 -32.86 -0.69
N VAL A 233 0.06 -31.99 -0.62
CA VAL A 233 0.17 -30.79 -1.45
C VAL A 233 0.74 -31.18 -2.81
N GLU A 234 0.21 -30.59 -3.89
CA GLU A 234 0.73 -30.84 -5.23
C GLU A 234 2.15 -30.29 -5.38
N ALA A 235 3.08 -31.19 -5.72
CA ALA A 235 4.50 -30.91 -5.82
C ALA A 235 4.98 -30.72 -7.28
N ASP A 236 4.32 -31.36 -8.26
CA ASP A 236 4.55 -31.17 -9.70
C ASP A 236 3.40 -31.74 -10.54
N ARG A 237 3.26 -31.29 -11.80
CA ARG A 237 2.36 -31.87 -12.80
C ARG A 237 2.93 -31.79 -14.22
N ALA A 238 2.62 -32.79 -15.03
CA ALA A 238 2.97 -32.82 -16.46
C ALA A 238 1.92 -33.61 -17.25
N PHE A 239 1.98 -33.58 -18.58
CA PHE A 239 0.99 -34.28 -19.41
C PHE A 239 1.56 -34.90 -20.69
N THR A 240 0.77 -35.75 -21.33
CA THR A 240 1.00 -36.26 -22.70
C THR A 240 -0.31 -36.35 -23.47
N ALA A 241 -0.27 -36.07 -24.77
CA ALA A 241 -1.41 -36.18 -25.69
C ALA A 241 -1.14 -37.20 -26.81
N VAL A 242 -0.25 -38.16 -26.57
CA VAL A 242 0.11 -39.17 -27.57
C VAL A 242 -0.93 -40.28 -27.58
N ASP A 243 -1.65 -40.42 -28.69
CA ASP A 243 -2.62 -41.49 -28.91
C ASP A 243 -2.05 -42.88 -28.56
N GLY A 244 -2.85 -43.66 -27.85
CA GLY A 244 -2.45 -44.99 -27.42
C GLY A 244 -3.26 -45.52 -26.26
N THR A 245 -3.02 -46.77 -25.87
CA THR A 245 -3.68 -47.40 -24.71
C THR A 245 -2.90 -47.24 -23.41
N SER A 246 -1.72 -46.63 -23.47
CA SER A 246 -0.78 -46.46 -22.34
C SER A 246 0.24 -45.39 -22.69
N GLY A 247 0.82 -44.73 -21.68
CA GLY A 247 1.84 -43.72 -21.85
C GLY A 247 2.82 -43.64 -20.70
N THR A 248 3.75 -42.69 -20.80
CA THR A 248 4.69 -42.35 -19.73
C THR A 248 4.78 -40.83 -19.63
N VAL A 249 4.64 -40.31 -18.41
CA VAL A 249 4.73 -38.88 -18.10
C VAL A 249 5.82 -38.68 -17.06
N ALA A 250 6.68 -37.68 -17.24
CA ALA A 250 7.82 -37.45 -16.35
C ALA A 250 7.57 -36.23 -15.45
N LEU A 251 7.66 -36.41 -14.13
CA LEU A 251 7.44 -35.41 -13.08
C LEU A 251 8.75 -35.08 -12.34
N THR A 252 8.88 -33.90 -11.73
CA THR A 252 10.10 -33.36 -11.12
C THR A 252 9.83 -32.98 -9.66
N PRO A 253 10.13 -33.84 -8.69
CA PRO A 253 9.89 -33.52 -7.29
C PRO A 253 10.80 -32.37 -6.78
N PRO A 254 10.30 -31.46 -5.93
CA PRO A 254 11.02 -30.25 -5.52
C PRO A 254 12.09 -30.49 -4.42
N SER A 255 11.99 -31.59 -3.67
CA SER A 255 12.92 -31.93 -2.59
C SER A 255 13.03 -33.44 -2.38
N SER A 256 14.00 -33.90 -1.60
CA SER A 256 14.05 -35.29 -1.16
C SER A 256 12.89 -35.59 -0.22
N GLY A 257 12.18 -36.69 -0.46
CA GLY A 257 11.02 -37.05 0.36
C GLY A 257 10.21 -38.20 -0.23
N THR A 258 9.11 -38.50 0.44
CA THR A 258 8.12 -39.47 -0.03
C THR A 258 7.02 -38.73 -0.78
N TYR A 259 6.66 -39.22 -1.96
CA TYR A 259 5.64 -38.62 -2.80
C TYR A 259 4.54 -39.63 -3.16
N THR A 260 3.41 -39.13 -3.63
CA THR A 260 2.31 -39.89 -4.21
C THR A 260 1.99 -39.35 -5.60
N VAL A 261 1.57 -40.22 -6.52
CA VAL A 261 1.27 -39.87 -7.91
C VAL A 261 -0.11 -40.38 -8.28
N ARG A 262 -0.85 -39.59 -9.05
CA ARG A 262 -2.05 -40.06 -9.78
C ARG A 262 -2.00 -39.60 -11.24
N VAL A 263 -2.75 -40.28 -12.10
CA VAL A 263 -2.94 -39.88 -13.50
C VAL A 263 -4.41 -39.56 -13.74
N GLU A 264 -4.66 -38.48 -14.47
CA GLU A 264 -5.99 -37.99 -14.84
C GLU A 264 -6.10 -37.92 -16.35
N LEU A 265 -7.13 -38.56 -16.92
CA LEU A 265 -7.47 -38.44 -18.33
C LEU A 265 -8.49 -37.31 -18.51
N THR A 266 -8.20 -36.39 -19.42
CA THR A 266 -9.06 -35.25 -19.77
C THR A 266 -9.42 -35.30 -21.25
N ARG A 267 -10.61 -34.80 -21.57
CA ARG A 267 -11.12 -34.69 -22.93
C ARG A 267 -11.65 -33.27 -23.12
N SER A 268 -11.25 -32.60 -24.19
CA SER A 268 -11.69 -31.24 -24.50
C SER A 268 -13.22 -31.19 -24.58
N GLY A 269 -13.82 -30.23 -23.86
CA GLY A 269 -15.27 -30.09 -23.69
C GLY A 269 -15.90 -30.89 -22.54
N GLU A 270 -15.17 -31.78 -21.87
CA GLU A 270 -15.67 -32.55 -20.71
C GLU A 270 -15.18 -31.92 -19.38
N THR A 271 -16.09 -31.73 -18.43
CA THR A 271 -15.79 -31.01 -17.17
C THR A 271 -15.21 -31.89 -16.06
N THR A 272 -15.19 -33.22 -16.23
CA THR A 272 -14.72 -34.16 -15.21
C THR A 272 -13.62 -35.04 -15.76
N ALA A 273 -12.46 -35.05 -15.11
CA ALA A 273 -11.38 -35.97 -15.47
C ALA A 273 -11.65 -37.37 -14.92
N HIS A 274 -11.19 -38.39 -15.63
CA HIS A 274 -11.12 -39.74 -15.06
C HIS A 274 -9.77 -39.93 -14.38
N ALA A 275 -9.77 -40.10 -13.06
CA ALA A 275 -8.56 -40.22 -12.26
C ALA A 275 -8.25 -41.67 -11.89
N SER A 276 -6.96 -42.01 -11.84
CA SER A 276 -6.47 -43.25 -11.24
C SER A 276 -6.54 -43.20 -9.71
N ALA A 277 -6.40 -44.34 -9.05
CA ALA A 277 -6.01 -44.34 -7.65
C ALA A 277 -4.61 -43.70 -7.49
N ALA A 278 -4.38 -42.99 -6.38
CA ALA A 278 -3.05 -42.49 -6.05
C ALA A 278 -2.12 -43.64 -5.64
N VAL A 279 -0.89 -43.62 -6.15
CA VAL A 279 0.15 -44.61 -5.89
C VAL A 279 1.34 -43.92 -5.24
N THR A 280 1.83 -44.46 -4.13
CA THR A 280 3.05 -43.96 -3.49
C THR A 280 4.25 -44.17 -4.41
N ALA A 281 4.97 -43.10 -4.72
CA ALA A 281 6.23 -43.13 -5.43
C ALA A 281 7.32 -43.78 -4.56
N PRO A 282 8.40 -44.32 -5.14
CA PRO A 282 9.58 -44.68 -4.36
C PRO A 282 10.11 -43.45 -3.61
N ASP A 283 10.79 -43.67 -2.48
CA ASP A 283 11.48 -42.59 -1.75
C ASP A 283 12.42 -41.87 -2.72
N PHE A 284 12.13 -40.58 -2.94
CA PHE A 284 12.87 -39.75 -3.88
C PHE A 284 13.96 -39.02 -3.13
N ALA A 285 15.18 -39.10 -3.64
CA ALA A 285 16.27 -38.25 -3.21
C ALA A 285 16.57 -37.29 -4.35
N LEU A 286 16.37 -35.99 -4.12
CA LEU A 286 16.75 -34.99 -5.09
C LEU A 286 18.25 -35.14 -5.36
N PRO A 287 18.68 -35.34 -6.62
CA PRO A 287 20.09 -35.37 -6.93
C PRO A 287 20.72 -34.05 -6.50
N LEU A 288 21.79 -34.11 -5.72
CA LEU A 288 22.57 -32.92 -5.39
C LEU A 288 22.97 -32.24 -6.69
N ALA A 289 22.64 -30.97 -6.83
CA ALA A 289 23.15 -30.16 -7.93
C ALA A 289 24.62 -29.84 -7.70
N GLY A 290 25.34 -29.62 -8.80
CA GLY A 290 26.67 -29.03 -8.72
C GLY A 290 26.57 -27.53 -8.41
N PRO A 291 27.27 -27.00 -7.39
CA PRO A 291 27.22 -25.57 -7.09
C PRO A 291 27.79 -24.72 -8.23
N GLU A 292 27.17 -23.58 -8.49
CA GLU A 292 27.64 -22.58 -9.45
C GLU A 292 28.52 -21.54 -8.74
N VAL A 293 29.75 -21.39 -9.22
CA VAL A 293 30.67 -20.34 -8.75
C VAL A 293 30.16 -18.99 -9.23
N THR A 294 29.81 -18.11 -8.29
CA THR A 294 29.28 -16.76 -8.55
C THR A 294 30.38 -15.70 -8.56
N GLY A 295 31.54 -16.00 -7.97
CA GLY A 295 32.69 -15.11 -7.94
C GLY A 295 33.98 -15.87 -7.70
N ALA A 296 35.06 -15.40 -8.30
CA ALA A 296 36.41 -15.84 -7.94
C ALA A 296 37.35 -14.65 -8.06
N LEU A 297 37.96 -14.27 -6.94
CA LEU A 297 38.74 -13.05 -6.84
C LEU A 297 40.14 -13.38 -6.31
N THR A 298 41.18 -12.91 -6.99
CA THR A 298 42.55 -13.06 -6.49
C THR A 298 42.76 -12.19 -5.25
N THR A 299 42.63 -12.73 -4.04
CA THR A 299 42.63 -11.95 -2.78
C THR A 299 44.01 -11.75 -2.14
N ALA A 300 45.02 -12.53 -2.53
CA ALA A 300 46.40 -12.30 -2.09
C ALA A 300 47.40 -12.66 -3.19
N VAL A 301 48.50 -11.91 -3.32
CA VAL A 301 49.65 -12.30 -4.14
C VAL A 301 50.94 -12.05 -3.36
N SER A 302 51.68 -13.10 -3.03
CA SER A 302 52.93 -13.02 -2.27
C SER A 302 53.90 -14.13 -2.63
N GLY A 303 55.19 -13.81 -2.77
CA GLY A 303 56.24 -14.79 -3.04
C GLY A 303 56.07 -15.59 -4.34
N GLY A 304 55.37 -15.05 -5.34
CA GLY A 304 55.04 -15.73 -6.59
C GLY A 304 53.90 -16.75 -6.48
N ARG A 305 53.10 -16.66 -5.42
CA ARG A 305 51.89 -17.44 -5.18
C ARG A 305 50.71 -16.50 -4.97
N ALA A 306 49.51 -16.97 -5.31
CA ALA A 306 48.27 -16.25 -5.10
C ALA A 306 47.30 -17.06 -4.22
N THR A 307 46.41 -16.33 -3.54
CA THR A 307 45.16 -16.86 -3.00
C THR A 307 44.03 -16.34 -3.88
N VAL A 308 43.10 -17.22 -4.24
CA VAL A 308 41.82 -16.82 -4.85
C VAL A 308 40.70 -17.19 -3.90
N THR A 309 39.89 -16.22 -3.50
CA THR A 309 38.64 -16.48 -2.77
C THR A 309 37.56 -16.78 -3.77
N VAL A 310 36.86 -17.89 -3.58
CA VAL A 310 35.80 -18.37 -4.48
C VAL A 310 34.50 -18.34 -3.72
N GLU A 311 33.46 -17.81 -4.36
CA GLU A 311 32.10 -17.72 -3.85
C GLU A 311 31.15 -18.50 -4.77
N TRP A 312 30.10 -19.09 -4.23
CA TRP A 312 29.13 -19.86 -4.99
C TRP A 312 27.71 -19.79 -4.44
N GLY A 313 26.74 -20.12 -5.28
CA GLY A 313 25.34 -20.28 -4.84
C GLY A 313 25.16 -21.50 -3.94
N ALA A 314 24.35 -21.38 -2.89
CA ALA A 314 24.00 -22.52 -2.04
C ALA A 314 23.23 -23.58 -2.85
N VAL A 315 23.56 -24.86 -2.64
CA VAL A 315 22.88 -26.01 -3.24
C VAL A 315 21.84 -26.56 -2.27
N ALA A 316 20.62 -26.78 -2.76
CA ALA A 316 19.54 -27.38 -1.98
C ALA A 316 19.98 -28.71 -1.35
N GLU A 317 19.74 -28.84 -0.04
CA GLU A 317 20.08 -30.01 0.78
C GLU A 317 21.59 -30.31 0.93
N ALA A 318 22.49 -29.46 0.42
CA ALA A 318 23.91 -29.58 0.70
C ALA A 318 24.21 -29.20 2.15
N THR A 319 24.92 -30.09 2.85
CA THR A 319 25.35 -29.89 4.23
C THR A 319 26.76 -29.31 4.35
N THR A 320 27.63 -29.60 3.37
CA THR A 320 29.00 -29.08 3.28
C THR A 320 29.44 -29.00 1.82
N TYR A 321 30.55 -28.32 1.55
CA TYR A 321 31.17 -28.19 0.23
C TYR A 321 32.67 -28.52 0.27
N ALA A 322 33.22 -28.94 -0.87
CA ALA A 322 34.65 -28.98 -1.13
C ALA A 322 34.96 -28.16 -2.38
N VAL A 323 36.07 -27.41 -2.38
CA VAL A 323 36.52 -26.66 -3.56
C VAL A 323 37.71 -27.38 -4.18
N GLN A 324 37.58 -27.73 -5.45
CA GLN A 324 38.59 -28.46 -6.21
C GLN A 324 39.23 -27.55 -7.27
N THR A 325 40.51 -27.79 -7.54
CA THR A 325 41.27 -27.03 -8.55
C THR A 325 41.98 -27.97 -9.53
N ALA A 326 42.16 -27.52 -10.76
CA ALA A 326 42.97 -28.17 -11.79
C ALA A 326 43.69 -27.13 -12.65
N GLN A 327 44.96 -27.39 -13.01
CA GLN A 327 45.76 -26.51 -13.88
C GLN A 327 46.04 -27.17 -15.24
N ASP A 328 46.29 -28.49 -15.22
CA ASP A 328 46.35 -29.40 -16.37
C ASP A 328 46.04 -30.82 -15.84
N GLY A 329 44.97 -31.49 -16.30
CA GLY A 329 44.62 -32.86 -15.89
C GLY A 329 43.50 -32.95 -14.83
N ASP A 330 43.65 -33.85 -13.86
CA ASP A 330 42.59 -34.21 -12.90
C ASP A 330 42.44 -33.16 -11.77
N PHE A 331 41.20 -32.95 -11.32
CA PHE A 331 40.88 -32.09 -10.18
C PHE A 331 41.39 -32.65 -8.85
N THR A 332 41.90 -31.78 -7.99
CA THR A 332 42.30 -32.12 -6.61
C THR A 332 41.60 -31.21 -5.60
N ASP A 333 41.20 -31.76 -4.45
CA ASP A 333 40.64 -30.99 -3.34
C ASP A 333 41.65 -29.95 -2.85
N ALA A 334 41.26 -28.69 -2.90
CA ALA A 334 42.01 -27.57 -2.34
C ALA A 334 41.50 -27.19 -0.96
N VAL A 335 40.18 -27.24 -0.76
CA VAL A 335 39.49 -27.01 0.54
C VAL A 335 38.36 -28.03 0.69
N THR A 336 38.15 -28.58 1.89
CA THR A 336 37.07 -29.55 2.19
C THR A 336 36.24 -29.10 3.38
N ASP A 337 35.05 -29.69 3.55
CA ASP A 337 34.16 -29.51 4.71
C ASP A 337 33.72 -28.05 4.97
N VAL A 338 33.57 -27.26 3.90
CA VAL A 338 33.12 -25.87 3.97
C VAL A 338 31.63 -25.84 4.27
N THR A 339 31.21 -25.19 5.36
CA THR A 339 29.79 -25.06 5.75
C THR A 339 29.12 -23.80 5.22
N GLY A 340 29.89 -22.86 4.66
CA GLY A 340 29.41 -21.66 3.98
C GLY A 340 29.53 -21.74 2.47
N THR A 341 29.33 -20.61 1.81
CA THR A 341 29.34 -20.46 0.34
C THR A 341 30.59 -19.75 -0.18
N THR A 342 31.66 -19.73 0.62
CA THR A 342 32.93 -19.08 0.29
C THR A 342 34.11 -19.90 0.81
N ALA A 343 35.23 -19.91 0.06
CA ALA A 343 36.49 -20.51 0.49
C ALA A 343 37.73 -19.95 -0.23
N ASP A 344 38.85 -19.96 0.49
CA ASP A 344 40.15 -19.51 -0.01
C ASP A 344 40.98 -20.63 -0.64
N LEU A 345 41.31 -20.46 -1.92
CA LEU A 345 42.24 -21.30 -2.68
C LEU A 345 43.66 -20.74 -2.60
N THR A 346 44.48 -21.27 -1.70
CA THR A 346 45.86 -20.79 -1.50
C THR A 346 46.89 -21.48 -2.40
N GLY A 347 47.99 -20.79 -2.70
CA GLY A 347 49.15 -21.39 -3.38
C GLY A 347 49.04 -21.47 -4.91
N LEU A 348 48.08 -20.76 -5.51
CA LEU A 348 47.91 -20.67 -6.96
C LEU A 348 49.05 -19.87 -7.61
N THR A 349 49.24 -20.01 -8.93
CA THR A 349 50.31 -19.31 -9.67
C THR A 349 49.73 -18.06 -10.33
N PRO A 350 50.22 -16.84 -10.01
CA PRO A 350 49.79 -15.60 -10.69
C PRO A 350 49.97 -15.68 -12.21
N GLY A 351 48.99 -15.17 -12.95
CA GLY A 351 48.94 -15.18 -14.41
C GLY A 351 48.58 -16.54 -15.03
N ALA A 352 48.42 -17.59 -14.22
CA ALA A 352 47.98 -18.89 -14.68
C ALA A 352 46.46 -19.02 -14.64
N VAL A 353 45.94 -19.87 -15.51
CA VAL A 353 44.53 -20.23 -15.55
C VAL A 353 44.34 -21.51 -14.77
N TYR A 354 43.38 -21.51 -13.84
CA TYR A 354 42.91 -22.70 -13.14
C TYR A 354 41.46 -22.95 -13.50
N GLN A 355 41.10 -24.22 -13.57
CA GLN A 355 39.71 -24.64 -13.50
C GLN A 355 39.39 -24.87 -12.03
N VAL A 356 38.34 -24.21 -11.54
CA VAL A 356 37.83 -24.38 -10.18
C VAL A 356 36.45 -25.02 -10.28
N ARG A 357 36.12 -25.93 -9.38
CA ARG A 357 34.74 -26.35 -9.20
C ARG A 357 34.46 -26.60 -7.74
N VAL A 358 33.22 -26.38 -7.34
CA VAL A 358 32.76 -26.68 -5.99
C VAL A 358 32.03 -28.02 -6.02
N VAL A 359 32.15 -28.82 -4.98
CA VAL A 359 31.49 -30.10 -4.80
C VAL A 359 30.54 -29.95 -3.62
N ALA A 360 29.23 -30.08 -3.86
CA ALA A 360 28.25 -30.15 -2.79
C ALA A 360 28.24 -31.55 -2.17
N HIS A 361 28.05 -31.61 -0.85
CA HIS A 361 27.97 -32.86 -0.09
C HIS A 361 26.70 -32.93 0.77
N ARG A 362 26.05 -34.10 0.76
CA ARG A 362 24.91 -34.46 1.64
C ARG A 362 25.16 -35.87 2.17
N GLY A 363 25.74 -35.96 3.36
CA GLY A 363 26.20 -37.24 3.91
C GLY A 363 27.29 -37.87 3.04
N THR A 364 27.02 -39.03 2.45
CA THR A 364 27.97 -39.70 1.52
C THR A 364 27.77 -39.30 0.06
N ASP A 365 26.68 -38.60 -0.27
CA ASP A 365 26.41 -38.13 -1.64
C ASP A 365 27.25 -36.89 -1.93
N ALA A 366 27.78 -36.79 -3.15
CA ALA A 366 28.57 -35.66 -3.59
C ALA A 366 28.35 -35.38 -5.08
N THR A 367 28.14 -34.11 -5.44
CA THR A 367 28.05 -33.66 -6.83
C THR A 367 28.96 -32.47 -7.06
N ALA A 368 29.79 -32.54 -8.09
CA ALA A 368 30.64 -31.43 -8.52
C ALA A 368 29.90 -30.50 -9.48
N GLY A 369 30.06 -29.19 -9.28
CA GLY A 369 29.68 -28.14 -10.22
C GLY A 369 30.53 -28.15 -11.48
N GLU A 370 30.07 -27.36 -12.46
CA GLU A 370 30.82 -27.14 -13.69
C GLU A 370 32.15 -26.43 -13.39
N PRO A 371 33.22 -26.77 -14.12
CA PRO A 371 34.47 -26.02 -14.06
C PRO A 371 34.26 -24.53 -14.39
N PHE A 372 34.61 -23.68 -13.44
CA PHE A 372 34.72 -22.24 -13.58
C PHE A 372 36.17 -21.87 -13.87
N GLU A 373 36.40 -21.17 -14.98
CA GLU A 373 37.74 -20.72 -15.37
C GLU A 373 38.16 -19.50 -14.53
N VAL A 374 39.09 -19.71 -13.61
CA VAL A 374 39.73 -18.64 -12.86
C VAL A 374 41.04 -18.27 -13.54
N VAL A 375 41.12 -17.04 -14.04
CA VAL A 375 42.39 -16.44 -14.41
C VAL A 375 42.97 -15.81 -13.15
N VAL A 376 43.98 -16.43 -12.56
CA VAL A 376 44.62 -15.90 -11.36
C VAL A 376 45.34 -14.62 -11.75
N ALA A 377 44.89 -13.49 -11.21
CA ALA A 377 45.47 -12.20 -11.54
C ALA A 377 46.92 -12.12 -11.04
N ASP A 378 47.71 -11.29 -11.72
CA ASP A 378 49.10 -11.01 -11.34
C ASP A 378 49.19 -10.14 -10.07
N ALA A 379 48.06 -9.60 -9.61
CA ALA A 379 47.89 -8.76 -8.44
C ALA A 379 46.55 -9.06 -7.76
N VAL A 380 46.35 -8.52 -6.56
CA VAL A 380 45.10 -8.66 -5.82
C VAL A 380 43.96 -7.95 -6.57
N GLU A 381 42.88 -8.67 -6.85
CA GLU A 381 41.61 -8.15 -7.34
C GLU A 381 40.72 -7.81 -6.14
N ARG A 382 39.96 -6.72 -6.22
CA ARG A 382 39.18 -6.20 -5.08
C ARG A 382 37.68 -6.00 -5.39
N TRP A 383 37.29 -5.96 -6.66
CA TRP A 383 35.98 -5.45 -7.08
C TRP A 383 35.00 -6.57 -7.46
N GLN A 384 33.74 -6.37 -7.11
CA GLN A 384 32.57 -7.22 -7.36
C GLN A 384 31.39 -6.39 -7.87
N SER A 385 30.36 -7.04 -8.42
CA SER A 385 29.12 -6.39 -8.88
C SER A 385 27.88 -7.13 -8.40
N ALA A 386 26.84 -6.40 -7.99
CA ALA A 386 25.57 -6.95 -7.55
C ALA A 386 24.44 -5.92 -7.62
N ASP A 387 23.19 -6.39 -7.63
CA ASP A 387 22.03 -5.58 -7.27
C ASP A 387 21.71 -5.79 -5.78
N ILE A 388 21.56 -4.70 -5.02
CA ILE A 388 21.40 -4.72 -3.56
C ILE A 388 20.09 -4.03 -3.17
N GLY A 389 19.45 -4.50 -2.08
CA GLY A 389 18.36 -3.79 -1.41
C GLY A 389 17.03 -3.78 -2.15
N SER A 390 16.21 -2.76 -1.88
CA SER A 390 14.84 -2.66 -2.38
C SER A 390 14.75 -2.87 -3.90
N ASN A 391 13.93 -3.83 -4.33
CA ASN A 391 13.78 -4.29 -5.71
C ASN A 391 15.07 -4.81 -6.37
N ALA A 392 16.02 -5.36 -5.61
CA ALA A 392 17.18 -6.06 -6.17
C ALA A 392 16.74 -7.18 -7.13
N GLY A 393 17.48 -7.36 -8.24
CA GLY A 393 17.17 -8.36 -9.25
C GLY A 393 16.04 -7.97 -10.21
N SER A 394 15.51 -6.74 -10.12
CA SER A 394 14.45 -6.24 -11.01
C SER A 394 14.87 -5.99 -12.46
N GLY A 395 16.17 -6.05 -12.75
CA GLY A 395 16.74 -5.90 -14.10
C GLY A 395 17.80 -4.80 -14.19
N GLY A 396 18.42 -4.69 -15.36
CA GLY A 396 19.55 -3.78 -15.62
C GLY A 396 20.87 -4.53 -15.82
N SER A 397 21.98 -3.80 -15.94
CA SER A 397 23.31 -4.42 -16.09
C SER A 397 24.45 -3.50 -15.68
N ILE A 398 25.54 -4.10 -15.16
CA ILE A 398 26.82 -3.43 -14.89
C ILE A 398 27.86 -4.00 -15.85
N VAL A 399 28.54 -3.15 -16.60
CA VAL A 399 29.54 -3.54 -17.60
C VAL A 399 30.84 -2.78 -17.38
N GLU A 400 31.91 -3.49 -17.05
CA GLU A 400 33.28 -2.93 -17.08
C GLU A 400 33.81 -2.96 -18.53
N ASN A 401 34.20 -1.80 -19.05
CA ASN A 401 34.67 -1.62 -20.40
C ASN A 401 36.19 -1.80 -20.50
N ALA A 402 36.69 -2.10 -21.70
CA ALA A 402 38.11 -2.35 -21.93
C ALA A 402 39.03 -1.13 -21.68
N ASP A 403 38.46 0.07 -21.56
CA ASP A 403 39.17 1.31 -21.21
C ASP A 403 39.18 1.61 -19.70
N GLY A 404 38.58 0.73 -18.88
CA GLY A 404 38.47 0.88 -17.43
C GLY A 404 37.25 1.69 -16.97
N SER A 405 36.41 2.18 -17.88
CA SER A 405 35.13 2.79 -17.51
C SER A 405 34.09 1.72 -17.14
N ILE A 406 33.09 2.08 -16.33
CA ILE A 406 32.01 1.17 -15.93
C ILE A 406 30.67 1.77 -16.37
N THR A 407 29.87 1.02 -17.11
CA THR A 407 28.52 1.43 -17.50
C THR A 407 27.48 0.72 -16.64
N PHE A 408 26.65 1.51 -15.96
CA PHE A 408 25.45 1.06 -15.27
C PHE A 408 24.24 1.37 -16.15
N ASP A 409 23.54 0.33 -16.61
CA ASP A 409 22.25 0.45 -17.31
C ASP A 409 21.12 0.03 -16.36
N ALA A 410 20.64 0.99 -15.57
CA ALA A 410 19.57 0.79 -14.60
C ALA A 410 18.19 1.15 -15.18
N ARG A 411 18.05 1.32 -16.50
CA ARG A 411 16.77 1.76 -17.12
C ARG A 411 15.66 0.73 -16.95
N ALA A 412 16.01 -0.55 -16.96
CA ALA A 412 15.09 -1.66 -16.67
C ALA A 412 14.98 -1.99 -15.18
N SER A 413 15.88 -1.44 -14.35
CA SER A 413 15.87 -1.66 -12.91
C SER A 413 14.75 -0.86 -12.24
N SER A 414 14.12 -1.43 -11.21
CA SER A 414 13.18 -0.74 -10.33
C SER A 414 13.74 -0.49 -8.92
N THR A 415 15.05 -0.73 -8.70
CA THR A 415 15.74 -0.40 -7.43
C THR A 415 15.63 1.08 -7.09
N LYS A 416 15.55 1.45 -5.81
CA LYS A 416 15.26 2.84 -5.42
C LYS A 416 16.14 3.34 -4.28
N LEU A 417 16.62 4.57 -4.39
CA LEU A 417 17.11 5.33 -3.23
C LEU A 417 15.92 6.14 -2.70
N ALA A 418 15.32 5.70 -1.60
CA ALA A 418 14.08 6.26 -1.09
C ALA A 418 14.20 6.72 0.38
N SER A 419 13.15 7.40 0.84
CA SER A 419 13.07 7.94 2.20
C SER A 419 13.11 6.86 3.29
N SER A 420 12.55 5.68 3.03
CA SER A 420 12.35 4.60 4.00
C SER A 420 13.17 3.34 3.75
N GLU A 421 13.64 3.13 2.52
CA GLU A 421 14.43 1.95 2.11
C GLU A 421 15.43 2.31 1.01
N ASP A 422 16.46 1.50 0.84
CA ASP A 422 17.47 1.68 -0.20
C ASP A 422 17.65 0.42 -1.05
N GLY A 423 17.88 0.62 -2.34
CA GLY A 423 18.27 -0.40 -3.30
C GLY A 423 18.91 0.21 -4.55
N PHE A 424 19.93 -0.46 -5.10
CA PHE A 424 20.75 0.04 -6.20
C PHE A 424 21.60 -1.06 -6.84
N GLN A 425 22.02 -0.83 -8.08
CA GLN A 425 23.10 -1.56 -8.71
C GLN A 425 24.43 -1.10 -8.12
N TYR A 426 25.32 -2.03 -7.78
CA TYR A 426 26.53 -1.74 -7.02
C TYR A 426 27.77 -2.40 -7.62
N TYR A 427 28.81 -1.60 -7.90
CA TYR A 427 30.14 -2.09 -8.22
C TYR A 427 31.08 -1.70 -7.06
N TYR A 428 31.53 -2.68 -6.28
CA TYR A 428 32.05 -2.45 -4.93
C TYR A 428 33.23 -3.36 -4.57
N THR A 429 33.91 -3.02 -3.46
CA THR A 429 34.92 -3.84 -2.80
C THR A 429 34.63 -3.88 -1.30
N GLN A 430 35.11 -4.94 -0.64
CA GLN A 430 35.15 -5.05 0.81
C GLN A 430 36.39 -4.34 1.38
N ILE A 431 36.23 -3.69 2.53
CA ILE A 431 37.25 -3.03 3.34
C ILE A 431 37.25 -3.69 4.72
N ASP A 432 38.43 -4.08 5.20
CA ASP A 432 38.63 -4.49 6.59
C ASP A 432 38.96 -3.23 7.41
N PRO A 433 38.03 -2.74 8.24
CA PRO A 433 38.22 -1.50 9.00
C PRO A 433 39.34 -1.60 10.04
N THR A 434 39.78 -2.82 10.38
CA THR A 434 40.90 -3.02 11.32
C THR A 434 42.27 -2.82 10.66
N THR A 435 42.34 -2.91 9.33
CA THR A 435 43.60 -2.82 8.58
C THR A 435 43.61 -1.74 7.51
N GLU A 436 42.45 -1.21 7.11
CA GLU A 436 42.31 -0.28 5.99
C GLU A 436 41.29 0.84 6.26
N ASN A 437 41.78 2.08 6.23
CA ASN A 437 41.01 3.26 5.86
C ASN A 437 41.06 3.41 4.33
N PHE A 438 40.10 4.11 3.74
CA PHE A 438 39.94 4.14 2.29
C PHE A 438 39.63 5.54 1.75
N THR A 439 39.92 5.76 0.47
CA THR A 439 39.38 6.88 -0.31
C THR A 439 39.01 6.38 -1.70
N LEU A 440 37.73 6.47 -2.05
CA LEU A 440 37.19 6.16 -3.38
C LEU A 440 36.77 7.46 -4.06
N THR A 441 37.35 7.77 -5.21
CA THR A 441 36.94 8.89 -6.07
C THR A 441 36.42 8.34 -7.39
N ALA A 442 35.37 8.93 -7.97
CA ALA A 442 34.82 8.52 -9.26
C ALA A 442 34.08 9.66 -9.97
N THR A 443 34.11 9.66 -11.31
CA THR A 443 33.37 10.61 -12.16
C THR A 443 32.19 9.93 -12.83
N PHE A 444 30.98 10.42 -12.59
CA PHE A 444 29.71 9.89 -13.11
C PHE A 444 29.20 10.78 -14.23
N ARG A 445 29.02 10.23 -15.44
CA ARG A 445 28.38 10.89 -16.57
C ARG A 445 27.00 10.28 -16.83
N VAL A 446 25.96 11.10 -16.79
CA VAL A 446 24.57 10.66 -17.04
C VAL A 446 24.36 10.43 -18.53
N ASP A 447 24.14 9.17 -18.93
CA ASP A 447 23.90 8.76 -20.31
C ASP A 447 22.43 8.94 -20.73
N ASP A 448 21.52 8.53 -19.86
CA ASP A 448 20.07 8.56 -20.10
C ASP A 448 19.35 8.86 -18.78
N ALA A 449 18.48 9.87 -18.80
CA ALA A 449 17.65 10.25 -17.68
C ALA A 449 16.25 10.70 -18.13
N ALA A 450 15.78 10.13 -19.26
CA ALA A 450 14.48 10.46 -19.84
C ALA A 450 13.31 10.03 -18.95
N THR A 451 13.47 8.92 -18.23
CA THR A 451 12.44 8.33 -17.35
C THR A 451 12.74 8.49 -15.87
N LYS A 452 13.71 9.32 -15.49
CA LYS A 452 14.09 9.54 -14.08
C LYS A 452 12.90 10.00 -13.24
N ASP A 453 12.95 9.69 -11.96
CA ASP A 453 12.00 10.19 -10.97
C ASP A 453 12.68 10.46 -9.62
N ASN A 454 11.91 10.78 -8.60
CA ASN A 454 12.40 11.17 -7.27
C ASN A 454 13.14 10.06 -6.50
N GLN A 455 13.19 8.84 -7.04
CA GLN A 455 13.93 7.71 -6.46
C GLN A 455 15.16 7.29 -7.29
N SER A 456 15.41 7.98 -8.42
CA SER A 456 16.62 7.82 -9.21
C SER A 456 17.81 8.54 -8.56
N GLY A 457 18.98 7.91 -8.56
CA GLY A 457 20.20 8.52 -8.02
C GLY A 457 21.46 7.72 -8.31
N PHE A 458 22.63 8.32 -8.05
CA PHE A 458 23.93 7.71 -8.32
C PHE A 458 25.07 8.42 -7.55
N GLY A 459 26.14 7.69 -7.23
CA GLY A 459 27.35 8.26 -6.64
C GLY A 459 28.28 7.22 -6.02
N VAL A 460 29.21 7.67 -5.18
CA VAL A 460 30.05 6.78 -4.36
C VAL A 460 29.38 6.56 -3.01
N LEU A 461 29.31 5.30 -2.59
CA LEU A 461 28.57 4.88 -1.40
C LEU A 461 29.34 3.78 -0.69
N ALA A 462 29.37 3.84 0.63
CA ALA A 462 29.75 2.75 1.50
C ALA A 462 28.54 2.30 2.34
N VAL A 463 28.41 0.99 2.57
CA VAL A 463 27.39 0.36 3.41
C VAL A 463 28.05 -0.62 4.37
N ASP A 464 27.44 -0.85 5.53
CA ASP A 464 27.94 -1.80 6.53
C ASP A 464 27.55 -3.24 6.22
N THR A 465 26.35 -3.46 5.68
CA THR A 465 25.87 -4.79 5.29
C THR A 465 25.20 -4.80 3.93
N LEU A 466 25.26 -5.93 3.23
CA LEU A 466 24.54 -6.16 1.98
C LEU A 466 24.23 -7.65 1.79
N VAL A 467 23.14 -7.94 1.06
CA VAL A 467 22.81 -9.29 0.59
C VAL A 467 22.50 -9.23 -0.91
N PRO A 468 23.39 -9.73 -1.79
CA PRO A 468 23.21 -9.65 -3.24
C PRO A 468 21.91 -10.30 -3.72
N GLY A 469 21.15 -9.58 -4.55
CA GLY A 469 19.94 -10.09 -5.20
C GLY A 469 18.72 -10.24 -4.29
N VAL A 470 18.80 -9.87 -3.01
CA VAL A 470 17.70 -10.07 -2.05
C VAL A 470 16.96 -8.77 -1.79
N SER A 471 15.75 -8.64 -2.37
CA SER A 471 14.95 -7.41 -2.25
C SER A 471 14.54 -7.05 -0.83
N ALA A 472 14.43 -8.01 0.07
CA ALA A 472 14.05 -7.76 1.46
C ALA A 472 15.18 -7.10 2.27
N ALA A 473 16.45 -7.31 1.88
CA ALA A 473 17.64 -6.84 2.57
C ALA A 473 17.94 -5.36 2.24
N ARG A 474 17.04 -4.45 2.65
CA ARG A 474 16.95 -3.04 2.22
C ARG A 474 17.14 -2.01 3.33
N TYR A 475 17.36 -2.46 4.57
CA TYR A 475 17.61 -1.64 5.75
C TYR A 475 19.09 -1.70 6.12
N MET A 476 19.90 -0.81 5.55
CA MET A 476 21.35 -0.77 5.72
C MET A 476 21.84 0.62 6.12
N ASN A 477 22.86 0.70 6.96
CA ASN A 477 23.54 1.97 7.23
C ASN A 477 24.42 2.34 6.03
N SER A 478 24.56 3.63 5.72
CA SER A 478 25.32 4.07 4.56
C SER A 478 25.97 5.44 4.73
N ALA A 479 27.12 5.62 4.07
CA ALA A 479 27.82 6.90 3.95
C ALA A 479 28.19 7.14 2.48
N GLY A 480 27.92 8.31 1.93
CA GLY A 480 28.22 8.55 0.51
C GLY A 480 28.16 9.99 0.05
N ALA A 481 28.77 10.23 -1.11
CA ALA A 481 28.62 11.45 -1.89
C ALA A 481 27.86 11.08 -3.17
N LEU A 482 26.60 11.51 -3.27
CA LEU A 482 25.73 11.11 -4.37
C LEU A 482 24.66 12.14 -4.74
N VAL A 483 24.16 12.00 -5.96
CA VAL A 483 22.93 12.63 -6.45
C VAL A 483 21.74 11.77 -6.01
N THR A 484 20.89 12.31 -5.15
CA THR A 484 19.65 11.65 -4.68
C THR A 484 18.67 12.69 -4.10
N ARG A 485 17.63 12.24 -3.40
CA ARG A 485 16.67 13.04 -2.66
C ARG A 485 17.19 13.39 -1.26
N TYR A 486 17.02 14.65 -0.85
CA TYR A 486 17.42 15.19 0.46
C TYR A 486 16.33 16.05 1.10
N GLY A 487 16.39 16.21 2.42
CA GLY A 487 15.47 17.08 3.18
C GLY A 487 14.14 16.40 3.55
N GLU A 488 14.13 15.07 3.67
CA GLU A 488 12.96 14.32 4.14
C GLU A 488 12.51 14.81 5.52
N GLY A 489 11.20 14.88 5.74
CA GLY A 489 10.64 15.39 6.99
C GLY A 489 10.77 16.91 7.19
N THR A 490 11.35 17.64 6.24
CA THR A 490 11.44 19.10 6.26
C THR A 490 10.43 19.74 5.32
N THR A 491 10.24 21.05 5.43
CA THR A 491 9.37 21.81 4.52
C THR A 491 9.93 21.91 3.10
N THR A 492 11.19 21.53 2.87
CA THR A 492 11.87 21.66 1.58
C THR A 492 12.55 20.35 1.20
N VAL A 493 11.85 19.52 0.42
CA VAL A 493 12.46 18.32 -0.17
C VAL A 493 13.11 18.65 -1.52
N ARG A 494 14.28 18.09 -1.78
CA ARG A 494 15.06 18.33 -3.00
C ARG A 494 15.41 17.02 -3.69
N ASP A 495 14.74 16.74 -4.80
CA ASP A 495 14.96 15.54 -5.60
C ASP A 495 16.18 15.66 -6.51
N GLY A 496 16.97 14.58 -6.62
CA GLY A 496 18.09 14.47 -7.57
C GLY A 496 19.14 15.58 -7.46
N THR A 497 19.52 15.94 -6.23
CA THR A 497 20.52 16.99 -5.92
C THR A 497 21.82 16.35 -5.44
N PRO A 498 23.02 16.88 -5.76
CA PRO A 498 24.27 16.38 -5.19
C PRO A 498 24.36 16.72 -3.69
N GLY A 499 24.72 15.73 -2.87
CA GLY A 499 24.85 15.90 -1.43
C GLY A 499 25.69 14.81 -0.76
N ALA A 500 25.96 15.04 0.52
CA ALA A 500 26.49 14.05 1.44
C ALA A 500 25.31 13.30 2.07
N ARG A 501 25.28 11.99 1.89
CA ARG A 501 24.25 11.12 2.46
C ARG A 501 24.86 10.29 3.57
N PHE A 502 24.28 10.40 4.75
CA PHE A 502 24.56 9.55 5.90
C PHE A 502 23.23 8.97 6.38
N VAL A 503 23.14 7.64 6.39
CA VAL A 503 22.02 6.86 6.92
C VAL A 503 22.59 5.99 8.03
N HIS A 504 22.04 6.11 9.23
CA HIS A 504 22.47 5.32 10.38
C HIS A 504 21.27 4.88 11.24
N GLY A 505 21.53 4.12 12.30
CA GLY A 505 20.56 3.73 13.31
C GLY A 505 19.94 2.34 13.13
N TYR A 506 20.24 1.63 12.05
CA TYR A 506 19.91 0.20 11.94
C TYR A 506 20.90 -0.65 12.73
N THR A 507 20.39 -1.65 13.44
CA THR A 507 21.17 -2.49 14.37
C THR A 507 20.96 -3.99 14.16
N GLY A 508 19.96 -4.39 13.38
CA GLY A 508 19.64 -5.79 13.11
C GLY A 508 20.02 -6.25 11.71
N ALA A 509 19.45 -7.38 11.29
CA ALA A 509 19.63 -7.88 9.92
C ALA A 509 19.01 -6.91 8.90
N PRO A 510 19.53 -6.85 7.65
CA PRO A 510 19.08 -5.88 6.67
C PRO A 510 17.64 -6.08 6.16
N ASP A 511 16.98 -7.18 6.54
CA ASP A 511 15.58 -7.49 6.27
C ASP A 511 14.65 -7.27 7.48
N ASP A 512 15.18 -6.75 8.59
CA ASP A 512 14.42 -6.41 9.80
C ASP A 512 14.19 -4.90 9.90
N ALA A 513 12.99 -4.46 9.52
CA ALA A 513 12.57 -3.05 9.60
C ALA A 513 12.41 -2.53 11.04
N THR A 514 12.40 -3.42 12.04
CA THR A 514 12.09 -3.07 13.45
C THR A 514 13.33 -2.90 14.31
N ALA A 515 14.49 -3.36 13.82
CA ALA A 515 15.75 -3.35 14.57
C ALA A 515 16.51 -2.02 14.41
N GLY A 516 16.09 -1.02 15.18
CA GLY A 516 16.63 0.33 15.14
C GLY A 516 15.76 1.29 14.33
N ALA A 517 16.15 2.56 14.28
CA ALA A 517 15.40 3.61 13.59
C ALA A 517 16.30 4.29 12.57
N ARG A 518 15.83 4.37 11.33
CA ARG A 518 16.54 5.07 10.25
C ARG A 518 16.68 6.55 10.61
N ASP A 519 17.92 7.01 10.70
CA ASP A 519 18.25 8.41 10.87
C ASP A 519 19.05 8.91 9.66
N THR A 520 18.61 10.04 9.11
CA THR A 520 19.27 10.72 8.00
C THR A 520 19.61 12.18 8.32
N SER A 521 19.59 12.57 9.61
CA SER A 521 19.82 13.94 10.08
C SER A 521 21.20 14.47 9.70
N GLY A 522 22.19 13.59 9.56
CA GLY A 522 23.51 13.95 9.02
C GLY A 522 23.53 14.27 7.52
N SER A 523 22.50 13.89 6.75
CA SER A 523 22.48 14.08 5.30
C SER A 523 22.21 15.53 4.91
N VAL A 524 23.05 16.09 4.03
CA VAL A 524 22.96 17.48 3.59
C VAL A 524 23.25 17.64 2.10
N VAL A 525 22.65 18.65 1.48
CA VAL A 525 22.99 19.04 0.10
C VAL A 525 24.31 19.81 0.07
N PHE A 526 25.15 19.59 -0.95
CA PHE A 526 26.41 20.32 -1.07
C PHE A 526 26.23 21.78 -1.52
N ASP A 527 25.18 22.04 -2.30
CA ASP A 527 24.87 23.37 -2.84
C ASP A 527 23.34 23.56 -2.93
N GLU A 528 22.79 24.35 -2.02
CA GLU A 528 21.35 24.64 -1.97
C GLU A 528 20.83 25.38 -3.21
N THR A 529 21.72 26.01 -3.98
CA THR A 529 21.36 26.77 -5.18
C THR A 529 21.41 25.95 -6.46
N TRP A 530 21.90 24.70 -6.37
CA TRP A 530 22.04 23.78 -7.49
C TRP A 530 20.72 23.65 -8.26
N ARG A 531 20.75 24.08 -9.52
CA ARG A 531 19.59 24.08 -10.44
C ARG A 531 18.30 24.57 -9.81
N SER A 532 18.37 25.69 -9.09
CA SER A 532 17.20 26.34 -8.48
C SER A 532 16.09 26.70 -9.48
N ASP A 533 16.40 26.73 -10.79
CA ASP A 533 15.44 26.89 -11.89
C ASP A 533 14.50 25.69 -12.08
N VAL A 534 14.88 24.50 -11.62
CA VAL A 534 14.00 23.32 -11.64
C VAL A 534 13.01 23.41 -10.47
N THR A 535 11.74 23.60 -10.76
CA THR A 535 10.69 23.77 -9.74
C THR A 535 9.95 22.48 -9.38
N SER A 536 10.10 21.41 -10.18
CA SER A 536 9.53 20.09 -9.91
C SER A 536 10.39 18.98 -10.52
N GLY A 537 10.46 17.83 -9.84
CA GLY A 537 11.22 16.66 -10.27
C GLY A 537 12.73 16.72 -10.01
N PRO A 538 13.48 15.66 -10.38
CA PRO A 538 14.90 15.53 -10.02
C PRO A 538 15.81 16.51 -10.75
N ARG A 539 16.78 17.11 -10.03
CA ARG A 539 17.68 18.17 -10.48
C ARG A 539 18.95 17.69 -11.22
N PHE A 540 18.83 16.65 -12.05
CA PHE A 540 19.89 16.19 -12.97
C PHE A 540 19.32 15.79 -14.35
N ALA A 541 20.17 15.76 -15.37
CA ALA A 541 19.77 15.55 -16.76
C ALA A 541 20.83 14.76 -17.55
N THR A 542 20.43 14.19 -18.68
CA THR A 542 21.35 13.56 -19.64
C THR A 542 22.45 14.53 -20.05
N GLY A 543 23.69 14.07 -19.97
CA GLY A 543 24.89 14.84 -20.28
C GLY A 543 25.55 15.50 -19.07
N ASP A 544 24.92 15.49 -17.89
CA ASP A 544 25.55 15.99 -16.67
C ASP A 544 26.70 15.08 -16.23
N THR A 545 27.71 15.70 -15.61
CA THR A 545 28.89 15.02 -15.06
C THR A 545 29.13 15.46 -13.63
N PHE A 546 29.42 14.52 -12.74
CA PHE A 546 29.71 14.76 -11.32
C PHE A 546 30.94 13.97 -10.89
N THR A 547 31.87 14.58 -10.18
CA THR A 547 33.01 13.87 -9.59
C THR A 547 32.84 13.84 -8.08
N PHE A 548 32.69 12.65 -7.51
CA PHE A 548 32.49 12.46 -6.09
C PHE A 548 33.67 11.71 -5.46
N SER A 549 33.93 11.99 -4.18
CA SER A 549 34.89 11.27 -3.37
C SER A 549 34.28 10.89 -2.03
N LEU A 550 34.58 9.68 -1.55
CA LEU A 550 34.25 9.21 -0.21
C LEU A 550 35.52 8.69 0.45
N ARG A 551 35.91 9.28 1.59
CA ARG A 551 37.02 8.80 2.42
C ARG A 551 36.51 8.29 3.76
N GLY A 552 36.81 7.02 4.09
CA GLY A 552 36.76 6.53 5.46
C GLY A 552 38.12 6.75 6.12
N SER A 553 38.15 7.43 7.26
CA SER A 553 39.37 7.78 8.00
C SER A 553 39.21 7.48 9.49
N ASN A 554 40.28 7.66 10.27
CA ASN A 554 40.20 7.60 11.73
C ASN A 554 39.20 8.62 12.33
N THR A 555 38.88 9.69 11.58
CA THR A 555 37.90 10.71 12.01
C THR A 555 36.46 10.27 11.72
N GLY A 556 36.23 9.46 10.68
CA GLY A 556 34.90 9.08 10.21
C GLY A 556 34.79 9.09 8.68
N HIS A 557 33.63 9.44 8.16
CA HIS A 557 33.32 9.38 6.73
C HIS A 557 33.20 10.77 6.09
N HIS A 558 34.07 11.04 5.11
CA HIS A 558 34.18 12.30 4.40
C HIS A 558 33.54 12.19 3.02
N ALA A 559 32.39 12.81 2.82
CA ALA A 559 31.70 12.89 1.54
C ALA A 559 32.03 14.21 0.85
N THR A 560 32.56 14.13 -0.37
CA THR A 560 33.07 15.30 -1.09
C THR A 560 32.54 15.36 -2.52
N TRP A 561 32.07 16.54 -2.94
CA TRP A 561 31.84 16.86 -4.35
C TRP A 561 33.01 17.68 -4.89
N LEU A 562 33.75 17.10 -5.82
CA LEU A 562 34.90 17.73 -6.46
C LEU A 562 34.42 18.60 -7.63
N ARG A 563 34.76 19.89 -7.61
CA ARG A 563 34.30 20.88 -8.59
C ARG A 563 35.41 21.82 -9.01
N ASP A 564 35.29 22.36 -10.22
CA ASP A 564 36.17 23.42 -10.68
C ASP A 564 36.07 24.64 -9.75
N ALA A 565 37.19 25.35 -9.53
CA ALA A 565 37.22 26.55 -8.69
C ALA A 565 36.29 27.67 -9.21
N ALA A 566 35.93 27.65 -10.49
CA ALA A 566 34.96 28.57 -11.08
C ALA A 566 33.52 28.28 -10.61
N ASP A 567 33.23 27.04 -10.19
CA ASP A 567 31.93 26.54 -9.77
C ASP A 567 31.85 26.38 -8.23
N GLY A 568 32.66 27.16 -7.50
CA GLY A 568 32.67 27.19 -6.03
C GLY A 568 33.72 26.29 -5.36
N GLY A 569 34.45 25.48 -6.13
CA GLY A 569 35.46 24.55 -5.62
C GLY A 569 34.86 23.36 -4.87
N ASP A 570 35.75 22.51 -4.36
CA ASP A 570 35.40 21.29 -3.66
C ASP A 570 34.60 21.58 -2.37
N VAL A 571 33.59 20.76 -2.11
CA VAL A 571 32.76 20.84 -0.90
C VAL A 571 32.83 19.50 -0.18
N GLU A 572 33.26 19.50 1.08
CA GLU A 572 33.38 18.32 1.94
C GLU A 572 32.41 18.43 3.11
N VAL A 573 31.78 17.30 3.45
CA VAL A 573 30.98 17.11 4.66
C VAL A 573 31.46 15.84 5.34
N ILE A 574 31.63 15.88 6.66
CA ILE A 574 32.20 14.80 7.45
C ILE A 574 31.15 14.29 8.45
N SER A 575 30.88 12.99 8.43
CA SER A 575 30.35 12.28 9.60
C SER A 575 31.53 11.90 10.49
N TYR A 576 31.53 12.36 11.73
CA TYR A 576 32.65 12.17 12.69
C TYR A 576 32.55 10.87 13.50
N ASP A 577 31.76 9.92 13.00
CA ASP A 577 31.60 8.59 13.61
C ASP A 577 32.27 7.55 12.70
N PRO A 578 33.47 7.06 13.04
CA PRO A 578 34.15 6.01 12.29
C PRO A 578 33.49 4.63 12.42
N ASP A 579 32.67 4.41 13.47
CA ASP A 579 32.01 3.14 13.73
C ASP A 579 30.58 3.11 13.17
N MET A 580 30.13 4.18 12.49
CA MET A 580 28.78 4.33 11.93
C MET A 580 28.42 3.19 10.97
N LEU A 581 29.41 2.69 10.23
CA LEU A 581 29.27 1.58 9.28
C LEU A 581 29.73 0.22 9.85
N LEU A 582 29.68 0.05 11.18
CA LEU A 582 30.06 -1.20 11.86
C LEU A 582 28.93 -1.74 12.75
N GLN A 583 27.69 -1.30 12.52
CA GLN A 583 26.57 -1.60 13.41
C GLN A 583 25.90 -2.95 13.09
N GLN A 584 25.72 -3.27 11.80
CA GLN A 584 25.07 -4.51 11.36
C GLN A 584 26.08 -5.62 11.00
N ASP A 585 27.24 -5.24 10.44
CA ASP A 585 28.43 -6.07 10.30
C ASP A 585 29.62 -5.31 10.90
N GLY A 586 30.23 -5.86 11.95
CA GLY A 586 31.35 -5.21 12.65
C GLY A 586 32.72 -5.50 12.04
N ASP A 587 32.79 -6.44 11.10
CA ASP A 587 34.04 -6.92 10.53
C ASP A 587 34.35 -6.30 9.16
N HIS A 588 33.34 -5.74 8.47
CA HIS A 588 33.48 -5.31 7.09
C HIS A 588 32.74 -4.00 6.77
N ILE A 589 33.31 -3.24 5.84
CA ILE A 589 32.63 -2.14 5.15
C ILE A 589 32.67 -2.42 3.66
N TYR A 590 31.55 -2.24 2.96
CA TYR A 590 31.48 -2.38 1.51
C TYR A 590 31.46 -0.99 0.89
N VAL A 591 32.43 -0.66 0.02
CA VAL A 591 32.55 0.65 -0.64
C VAL A 591 32.54 0.51 -2.16
N GLY A 592 31.82 1.38 -2.85
CA GLY A 592 31.67 1.27 -4.30
C GLY A 592 30.92 2.41 -4.98
N MET A 593 30.62 2.20 -6.26
CA MET A 593 29.82 3.07 -7.11
C MET A 593 28.40 2.51 -7.22
N ALA A 594 27.39 3.31 -6.91
CA ALA A 594 25.99 2.92 -6.85
C ALA A 594 25.14 3.70 -7.87
N VAL A 595 24.15 3.03 -8.50
CA VAL A 595 23.18 3.63 -9.43
C VAL A 595 21.78 3.01 -9.23
N ALA A 596 20.74 3.84 -9.13
CA ALA A 596 19.36 3.40 -8.92
C ALA A 596 18.40 3.87 -10.04
N ARG A 597 17.65 2.90 -10.59
CA ARG A 597 16.53 2.92 -11.56
C ARG A 597 16.38 4.03 -12.60
N LYS A 598 15.80 3.62 -13.74
CA LYS A 598 15.26 4.49 -14.82
C LYS A 598 16.29 5.44 -15.45
N ILE A 599 17.57 5.19 -15.20
CA ILE A 599 18.69 5.98 -15.70
C ILE A 599 19.82 5.07 -16.20
N GLN A 600 20.70 5.64 -17.02
CA GLN A 600 21.96 5.02 -17.40
C GLN A 600 23.09 5.98 -17.06
N VAL A 601 24.18 5.46 -16.50
CA VAL A 601 25.34 6.24 -16.07
C VAL A 601 26.63 5.53 -16.47
N THR A 602 27.60 6.27 -17.00
CA THR A 602 28.96 5.77 -17.21
C THR A 602 29.90 6.40 -16.19
N VAL A 603 30.67 5.57 -15.50
CA VAL A 603 31.66 5.96 -14.51
C VAL A 603 33.06 5.91 -15.13
N THR A 604 33.82 7.01 -15.00
CA THR A 604 35.20 7.15 -15.46
C THR A 604 36.08 7.71 -14.35
N ASP A 605 37.40 7.73 -14.58
CA ASP A 605 38.38 8.41 -13.73
C ASP A 605 38.24 8.05 -12.25
N TRP A 606 38.01 6.76 -11.98
CA TRP A 606 37.80 6.26 -10.63
C TRP A 606 39.09 5.67 -10.05
N GLU A 607 39.28 5.86 -8.75
CA GLU A 607 40.46 5.41 -8.02
C GLU A 607 40.09 5.07 -6.58
N LEU A 608 40.53 3.90 -6.11
CA LEU A 608 40.52 3.51 -4.71
C LEU A 608 41.94 3.52 -4.18
N THR A 609 42.16 4.24 -3.09
CA THR A 609 43.39 4.16 -2.29
C THR A 609 43.06 3.68 -0.88
N THR A 610 43.96 2.89 -0.29
CA THR A 610 43.84 2.49 1.12
C THR A 610 45.08 2.92 1.91
N VAL A 611 44.88 3.18 3.19
CA VAL A 611 45.92 3.53 4.15
C VAL A 611 45.64 2.77 5.44
N ARG A 612 46.68 2.35 6.15
CA ARG A 612 46.47 1.66 7.43
C ARG A 612 46.00 2.66 8.48
N PRO A 613 45.08 2.30 9.39
CA PRO A 613 44.62 3.19 10.45
C PRO A 613 45.76 3.82 11.26
N GLU A 614 46.86 3.10 11.51
CA GLU A 614 48.02 3.65 12.23
C GLU A 614 48.86 4.66 11.44
N ASP A 615 48.72 4.68 10.11
CA ASP A 615 49.43 5.57 9.19
C ASP A 615 48.55 6.75 8.72
N ASP A 616 47.23 6.71 8.99
CA ASP A 616 46.29 7.77 8.69
C ASP A 616 46.39 8.93 9.69
N ASP A 617 45.75 10.06 9.37
CA ASP A 617 45.68 11.19 10.28
C ASP A 617 45.08 10.78 11.63
N ALA A 618 45.60 11.36 12.71
CA ALA A 618 45.01 11.14 14.03
C ALA A 618 43.52 11.55 14.01
N PRO A 619 42.63 10.80 14.70
CA PRO A 619 41.21 11.13 14.72
C PRO A 619 41.02 12.57 15.18
N LEU A 620 40.26 13.34 14.40
CA LEU A 620 39.85 14.67 14.79
C LEU A 620 38.63 14.55 15.70
N ASP A 621 38.62 15.32 16.77
CA ASP A 621 37.40 15.51 17.52
C ASP A 621 36.36 16.20 16.62
N PRO A 622 35.08 15.75 16.64
CA PRO A 622 34.01 16.52 16.02
C PRO A 622 33.98 17.93 16.58
N PRO A 623 33.65 18.93 15.76
CA PRO A 623 33.42 20.28 16.25
C PRO A 623 32.27 20.26 17.24
N THR A 624 32.37 21.05 18.31
CA THR A 624 31.22 21.24 19.20
C THR A 624 30.08 21.88 18.41
N VAL A 625 28.92 21.24 18.41
CA VAL A 625 27.74 21.73 17.69
C VAL A 625 26.92 22.60 18.66
N PRO A 626 26.75 23.90 18.36
CA PRO A 626 25.84 24.73 19.14
C PRO A 626 24.40 24.37 18.80
N VAL A 627 23.66 23.84 19.79
CA VAL A 627 22.24 23.49 19.65
C VAL A 627 21.40 24.65 20.17
N ALA A 628 20.60 25.24 19.28
CA ALA A 628 19.70 26.34 19.65
C ALA A 628 18.53 25.82 20.49
N ALA A 629 18.21 26.52 21.58
CA ALA A 629 16.97 26.29 22.30
C ALA A 629 15.77 26.69 21.44
N THR A 630 14.73 25.87 21.45
CA THR A 630 13.45 26.10 20.78
C THR A 630 12.32 25.88 21.77
N LEU A 631 11.26 26.66 21.59
CA LEU A 631 9.99 26.49 22.28
C LEU A 631 8.89 26.46 21.21
N GLY A 632 8.15 25.36 21.18
CA GLY A 632 6.92 25.23 20.41
C GLY A 632 5.72 25.52 21.29
N VAL A 633 4.78 26.32 20.77
CA VAL A 633 3.45 26.52 21.36
C VAL A 633 2.42 26.40 20.26
N ASP A 634 1.76 25.25 20.20
CA ASP A 634 0.79 24.90 19.18
C ASP A 634 -0.63 24.92 19.75
N VAL A 635 -1.26 26.09 19.69
CA VAL A 635 -2.58 26.36 20.26
C VAL A 635 -3.40 27.23 19.31
N THR A 636 -4.73 27.11 19.38
CA THR A 636 -5.66 28.00 18.68
C THR A 636 -5.42 29.49 18.99
N PRO A 637 -5.51 30.40 18.01
CA PRO A 637 -5.46 31.85 18.24
C PRO A 637 -6.80 32.43 18.73
N THR A 638 -7.86 31.64 18.80
CA THR A 638 -9.20 32.05 19.20
C THR A 638 -9.81 31.04 20.15
N THR A 639 -10.63 31.48 21.10
CA THR A 639 -11.31 30.60 22.04
C THR A 639 -12.57 31.27 22.59
N PRO A 640 -13.63 30.51 22.93
CA PRO A 640 -14.72 31.05 23.73
C PRO A 640 -14.46 31.00 25.24
N HIS A 641 -13.32 30.41 25.66
CA HIS A 641 -13.04 30.17 27.07
C HIS A 641 -12.20 31.29 27.69
N HIS A 642 -12.49 31.60 28.94
CA HIS A 642 -11.70 32.53 29.76
C HIS A 642 -10.46 31.88 30.40
N THR A 643 -10.22 30.60 30.13
CA THR A 643 -9.01 29.88 30.52
C THR A 643 -8.62 28.97 29.36
N LEU A 644 -7.34 28.92 29.02
CA LEU A 644 -6.81 28.06 27.96
C LEU A 644 -5.49 27.45 28.38
N ASP A 645 -5.26 26.18 28.06
CA ASP A 645 -3.98 25.52 28.29
C ASP A 645 -3.03 25.78 27.12
N LEU A 646 -1.88 26.42 27.38
CA LEU A 646 -0.81 26.60 26.41
C LEU A 646 0.12 25.37 26.44
N PRO A 647 0.24 24.60 25.35
CA PRO A 647 1.12 23.44 25.31
C PRO A 647 2.56 23.88 25.02
N PHE A 648 3.42 23.81 26.03
CA PHE A 648 4.84 24.08 25.88
C PHE A 648 5.56 22.80 25.50
N VAL A 649 6.35 22.85 24.42
CA VAL A 649 7.28 21.78 24.01
C VAL A 649 8.64 22.42 23.76
N ALA A 650 9.63 22.11 24.58
CA ALA A 650 10.99 22.60 24.42
C ALA A 650 11.92 21.48 23.93
N ASN A 651 13.02 21.81 23.27
CA ASN A 651 14.11 20.86 23.01
C ASN A 651 15.21 20.89 24.09
N MET A 652 15.04 21.72 25.12
CA MET A 652 16.00 21.95 26.20
C MET A 652 15.31 21.85 27.55
N HIS A 653 16.07 21.46 28.58
CA HIS A 653 15.68 21.69 29.96
C HIS A 653 15.63 23.18 30.24
N GLY A 654 14.68 23.60 31.06
CA GLY A 654 14.59 24.99 31.46
C GLY A 654 13.32 25.32 32.21
N THR A 655 13.12 26.62 32.42
CA THR A 655 11.92 27.15 33.06
C THR A 655 11.05 27.87 32.03
N GLY A 656 9.80 27.41 31.90
CA GLY A 656 8.75 28.05 31.12
C GLY A 656 8.09 29.19 31.88
N GLN A 657 7.76 30.26 31.17
CA GLN A 657 7.01 31.41 31.68
C GLN A 657 5.94 31.85 30.66
N VAL A 658 4.90 32.51 31.15
CA VAL A 658 3.96 33.29 30.34
C VAL A 658 3.99 34.72 30.81
N LEU A 659 4.20 35.65 29.87
CA LEU A 659 4.18 37.08 30.12
C LEU A 659 2.95 37.71 29.46
N ASP A 660 2.41 38.76 30.08
CA ASP A 660 1.36 39.58 29.47
C ASP A 660 1.93 40.65 28.52
N ALA A 661 1.04 41.47 27.94
CA ALA A 661 1.40 42.56 27.03
C ALA A 661 2.31 43.64 27.64
N ALA A 662 2.33 43.79 28.97
CA ALA A 662 3.22 44.72 29.68
C ALA A 662 4.60 44.10 29.94
N GLY A 663 4.76 42.80 29.71
CA GLY A 663 5.93 42.01 30.06
C GLY A 663 5.94 41.56 31.51
N ASP A 664 4.82 41.63 32.22
CA ASP A 664 4.68 41.09 33.57
C ASP A 664 4.44 39.57 33.49
N ILE A 665 5.12 38.81 34.35
CA ILE A 665 5.00 37.35 34.39
C ILE A 665 3.66 36.99 35.04
N VAL A 666 2.80 36.29 34.30
CA VAL A 666 1.49 35.81 34.75
C VAL A 666 1.50 34.32 35.12
N VAL A 667 2.40 33.54 34.52
CA VAL A 667 2.71 32.16 34.93
C VAL A 667 4.24 32.01 34.95
N ASP A 668 4.76 31.40 36.01
CA ASP A 668 6.19 31.25 36.27
C ASP A 668 6.52 29.82 36.74
N ASP A 669 7.81 29.49 36.82
CA ASP A 669 8.33 28.24 37.38
C ASP A 669 7.75 26.95 36.75
N VAL A 670 7.44 26.97 35.44
CA VAL A 670 7.02 25.77 34.71
C VAL A 670 8.25 24.94 34.36
N GLU A 671 8.43 23.77 34.97
CA GLU A 671 9.53 22.88 34.61
C GLU A 671 9.34 22.32 33.19
N LEU A 672 10.33 22.50 32.33
CA LEU A 672 10.33 21.99 30.96
C LEU A 672 11.46 20.99 30.79
N ALA A 673 11.14 19.84 30.18
CA ALA A 673 12.10 18.85 29.74
C ALA A 673 12.05 18.72 28.19
N PRO A 674 13.17 18.36 27.55
CA PRO A 674 13.24 18.16 26.10
C PRO A 674 12.18 17.16 25.60
N GLY A 675 11.38 17.59 24.63
CA GLY A 675 10.34 16.78 23.97
C GLY A 675 9.07 16.57 24.80
N GLU A 676 9.06 16.94 26.08
CA GLU A 676 7.87 16.81 26.92
C GLU A 676 6.86 17.92 26.60
N ARG A 677 5.59 17.55 26.50
CA ARG A 677 4.47 18.50 26.35
C ARG A 677 3.91 18.83 27.73
N VAL A 678 4.08 20.08 28.15
CA VAL A 678 3.56 20.61 29.42
C VAL A 678 2.39 21.56 29.15
N LEU A 679 1.23 21.32 29.74
CA LEU A 679 0.04 22.18 29.60
C LEU A 679 0.06 23.28 30.66
N VAL A 680 0.08 24.54 30.21
CA VAL A 680 0.19 25.72 31.06
C VAL A 680 -1.12 26.52 31.03
N PRO A 681 -1.98 26.45 32.07
CA PRO A 681 -3.24 27.18 32.09
C PRO A 681 -3.01 28.68 32.20
N VAL A 682 -3.69 29.46 31.35
CA VAL A 682 -3.67 30.93 31.40
C VAL A 682 -5.09 31.48 31.46
N ASP A 683 -5.32 32.46 32.32
CA ASP A 683 -6.57 33.21 32.38
C ASP A 683 -6.61 34.27 31.27
N LEU A 684 -7.75 34.38 30.60
CA LEU A 684 -7.99 35.26 29.47
C LEU A 684 -9.19 36.18 29.73
N THR A 685 -9.16 37.34 29.10
CA THR A 685 -10.24 38.34 29.15
C THR A 685 -10.91 38.49 27.80
N ASP A 686 -12.15 38.97 27.78
CA ASP A 686 -12.88 39.23 26.53
C ASP A 686 -12.07 40.09 25.55
N GLY A 687 -12.06 39.69 24.29
CA GLY A 687 -11.29 40.35 23.23
C GLY A 687 -9.85 39.86 23.14
N VAL A 688 -8.96 40.73 22.67
CA VAL A 688 -7.57 40.36 22.34
C VAL A 688 -6.70 40.32 23.60
N ASN A 689 -6.02 39.19 23.80
CA ASN A 689 -5.01 38.96 24.83
C ASN A 689 -3.66 38.78 24.12
N GLU A 690 -2.73 39.70 24.36
CA GLU A 690 -1.34 39.58 23.88
C GLU A 690 -0.50 38.95 24.99
N LEU A 691 0.07 37.78 24.72
CA LEU A 691 0.90 37.02 25.64
C LEU A 691 2.25 36.71 24.99
N THR A 692 3.25 36.35 25.79
CA THR A 692 4.50 35.76 25.33
C THR A 692 4.79 34.51 26.13
N ALA A 693 4.81 33.36 25.46
CA ALA A 693 5.35 32.14 26.04
C ALA A 693 6.87 32.20 25.95
N ARG A 694 7.56 31.90 27.05
CA ARG A 694 9.00 32.04 27.16
C ARG A 694 9.61 30.78 27.72
N LEU A 695 10.71 30.33 27.12
CA LEU A 695 11.63 29.36 27.69
C LEU A 695 12.87 30.10 28.20
N LEU A 696 13.26 29.81 29.43
CA LEU A 696 14.55 30.15 30.01
C LEU A 696 15.41 28.87 30.02
N PRO A 697 16.31 28.66 29.05
CA PRO A 697 17.10 27.44 28.99
C PRO A 697 18.04 27.32 30.20
N ASP A 698 18.09 26.15 30.81
CA ASP A 698 19.05 25.86 31.87
C ASP A 698 20.46 25.72 31.30
N ALA A 699 21.48 26.10 32.07
CA ALA A 699 22.86 25.90 31.66
C ALA A 699 23.27 24.42 31.65
N ASP A 700 22.57 23.58 32.41
CA ASP A 700 22.80 22.14 32.47
C ASP A 700 21.80 21.43 31.54
N GLN A 701 22.32 20.75 30.52
CA GLN A 701 21.54 20.09 29.47
C GLN A 701 22.02 18.63 29.32
N PRO A 702 21.60 17.72 30.21
CA PRO A 702 22.11 16.35 30.28
C PRO A 702 21.79 15.48 29.05
N GLN A 703 20.83 15.90 28.22
CA GLN A 703 20.46 15.24 26.98
C GLN A 703 21.41 15.55 25.81
N LEU A 704 22.14 16.67 25.87
CA LEU A 704 23.11 17.02 24.86
C LEU A 704 24.30 16.08 24.93
N GLY A 705 24.78 15.64 23.77
CA GLY A 705 25.98 14.80 23.71
C GLY A 705 27.22 15.52 24.25
N ASP A 706 28.29 14.76 24.54
CA ASP A 706 29.57 15.31 25.03
C ASP A 706 30.21 16.39 24.11
N ARG A 707 29.68 16.53 22.90
CA ARG A 707 30.13 17.43 21.82
C ARG A 707 29.01 18.34 21.29
N GLU A 708 27.90 18.42 22.01
CA GLU A 708 26.86 19.41 21.78
C GLU A 708 26.87 20.40 22.95
N GLU A 709 26.64 21.67 22.66
CA GLU A 709 26.49 22.66 23.71
C GLU A 709 25.29 23.56 23.43
N LEU A 710 24.65 24.02 24.49
CA LEU A 710 23.59 25.00 24.36
C LEU A 710 24.13 26.28 23.72
N ALA A 711 23.57 26.66 22.57
CA ALA A 711 24.05 27.80 21.79
C ALA A 711 23.91 29.14 22.54
N SER A 712 22.89 29.28 23.39
CA SER A 712 22.65 30.44 24.24
C SER A 712 21.70 30.09 25.39
N THR A 713 21.91 30.71 26.56
CA THR A 713 20.95 30.72 27.68
C THR A 713 20.01 31.94 27.64
N ASP A 714 20.05 32.72 26.55
CA ASP A 714 19.12 33.84 26.36
C ASP A 714 17.67 33.31 26.28
N PRO A 715 16.68 34.08 26.77
CA PRO A 715 15.29 33.68 26.68
C PRO A 715 14.83 33.42 25.24
N VAL A 716 14.05 32.36 25.04
CA VAL A 716 13.38 32.06 23.77
C VAL A 716 11.91 32.44 23.90
N ASP A 717 11.52 33.49 23.18
CA ASP A 717 10.17 34.07 23.25
C ASP A 717 9.33 33.67 22.03
N VAL A 718 8.13 33.18 22.29
CA VAL A 718 7.07 32.91 21.32
C VAL A 718 5.91 33.88 21.59
N PRO A 719 5.75 34.94 20.79
CA PRO A 719 4.62 35.85 20.95
C PRO A 719 3.31 35.16 20.54
N LEU A 720 2.26 35.38 21.34
CA LEU A 720 0.94 34.81 21.16
C LEU A 720 -0.12 35.93 21.15
N THR A 721 -1.09 35.81 20.25
CA THR A 721 -2.27 36.69 20.24
C THR A 721 -3.51 35.80 20.26
N LEU A 722 -4.22 35.83 21.39
CA LEU A 722 -5.40 35.00 21.65
C LEU A 722 -6.64 35.89 21.74
N THR A 723 -7.68 35.61 20.95
CA THR A 723 -8.93 36.37 21.02
C THR A 723 -10.01 35.55 21.71
N VAL A 724 -10.56 36.08 22.81
CA VAL A 724 -11.71 35.51 23.50
C VAL A 724 -12.99 36.13 22.96
N HIS A 725 -13.87 35.29 22.41
CA HIS A 725 -15.21 35.69 21.97
C HIS A 725 -16.14 34.47 21.93
N ALA A 726 -17.44 34.68 22.14
CA ALA A 726 -18.44 33.62 22.06
C ALA A 726 -19.72 34.15 21.38
N TYR A 727 -20.43 33.27 20.69
CA TYR A 727 -21.75 33.56 20.13
C TYR A 727 -22.80 32.71 20.84
N GLY A 728 -23.71 33.37 21.55
CA GLY A 728 -24.71 32.70 22.38
C GLY A 728 -24.09 31.83 23.48
N GLU A 729 -24.84 30.83 23.92
CA GLU A 729 -24.49 29.93 25.02
C GLU A 729 -24.39 28.48 24.52
N PRO A 730 -23.71 27.57 25.25
CA PRO A 730 -23.80 26.13 25.04
C PRO A 730 -25.25 25.64 24.93
N GLY A 731 -25.52 24.64 24.08
CA GLY A 731 -26.88 24.16 23.82
C GLY A 731 -27.69 25.04 22.85
N GLN A 732 -27.05 25.97 22.14
CA GLN A 732 -27.64 26.76 21.06
C GLN A 732 -27.00 26.47 19.70
N SER A 733 -27.67 26.88 18.62
CA SER A 733 -27.20 26.78 17.25
C SER A 733 -26.77 28.13 16.67
N ILE A 734 -25.56 28.20 16.14
CA ILE A 734 -25.02 29.30 15.34
C ILE A 734 -25.44 29.09 13.88
N ARG A 735 -26.03 30.11 13.24
CA ARG A 735 -26.43 30.09 11.84
C ARG A 735 -25.31 30.61 10.94
N VAL A 736 -25.00 29.83 9.91
CA VAL A 736 -23.96 30.12 8.94
C VAL A 736 -24.54 30.05 7.52
N THR A 737 -24.12 30.94 6.63
CA THR A 737 -24.54 30.95 5.22
C THR A 737 -23.34 31.22 4.30
N PRO A 738 -23.43 30.88 2.99
CA PRO A 738 -22.33 31.17 2.05
C PRO A 738 -21.92 32.64 1.98
N ASP A 739 -22.89 33.56 2.13
CA ASP A 739 -22.68 35.02 2.12
C ASP A 739 -22.61 35.61 3.55
N GLY A 740 -22.44 34.75 4.57
CA GLY A 740 -22.25 35.17 5.96
C GLY A 740 -21.00 36.02 6.11
N THR A 741 -20.94 36.80 7.19
CA THR A 741 -19.81 37.70 7.45
C THR A 741 -19.20 37.45 8.81
N PRO A 742 -17.93 37.78 9.05
CA PRO A 742 -17.32 37.64 10.37
C PRO A 742 -17.94 38.58 11.42
N ASP A 743 -18.60 39.65 10.97
CA ASP A 743 -19.31 40.62 11.82
C ASP A 743 -20.74 40.20 12.17
N GLY A 744 -21.22 39.07 11.62
CA GLY A 744 -22.56 38.56 11.89
C GLY A 744 -22.76 38.15 13.35
N THR A 745 -24.01 38.15 13.80
CA THR A 745 -24.37 37.74 15.18
C THR A 745 -24.63 36.24 15.32
N GLY A 746 -24.54 35.47 14.24
CA GLY A 746 -24.79 34.03 14.22
C GLY A 746 -26.28 33.68 14.19
N THR A 747 -27.15 34.66 13.89
CA THR A 747 -28.60 34.49 13.78
C THR A 747 -29.01 34.25 12.33
N SER A 748 -30.21 33.73 12.07
CA SER A 748 -30.77 33.57 10.73
C SER A 748 -30.95 34.92 10.03
N ALA A 749 -31.15 35.99 10.81
CA ALA A 749 -31.29 37.35 10.30
C ALA A 749 -29.95 38.02 9.97
N ASP A 750 -28.87 37.53 10.58
CA ASP A 750 -27.52 38.10 10.50
C ASP A 750 -26.48 36.98 10.73
N PRO A 751 -26.30 36.09 9.73
CA PRO A 751 -25.53 34.86 9.86
C PRO A 751 -24.03 35.10 9.84
N LEU A 752 -23.29 34.21 10.49
CA LEU A 752 -21.83 34.21 10.46
C LEU A 752 -21.28 33.56 9.18
N ASP A 753 -20.03 33.88 8.86
CA ASP A 753 -19.21 33.03 7.98
C ASP A 753 -18.74 31.76 8.71
N LEU A 754 -18.35 30.73 7.93
CA LEU A 754 -17.94 29.43 8.45
C LEU A 754 -16.67 29.50 9.32
N HIS A 755 -15.67 30.28 8.91
CA HIS A 755 -14.40 30.37 9.63
C HIS A 755 -14.59 30.96 11.03
N THR A 756 -15.42 31.99 11.14
CA THR A 756 -15.71 32.70 12.38
C THR A 756 -16.56 31.85 13.31
N ALA A 757 -17.57 31.14 12.78
CA ALA A 757 -18.36 30.23 13.60
C ALA A 757 -17.50 29.10 14.19
N VAL A 758 -16.61 28.49 13.40
CA VAL A 758 -15.69 27.44 13.88
C VAL A 758 -14.70 27.99 14.91
N ALA A 759 -14.16 29.19 14.69
CA ALA A 759 -13.16 29.80 15.57
C ALA A 759 -13.63 30.07 17.02
N TYR A 760 -14.94 30.17 17.24
CA TYR A 760 -15.53 30.57 18.52
C TYR A 760 -16.66 29.65 19.00
N ALA A 761 -16.76 28.44 18.45
CA ALA A 761 -17.76 27.46 18.87
C ALA A 761 -17.45 26.93 20.27
N GLN A 762 -18.51 26.75 21.07
CA GLN A 762 -18.44 26.22 22.44
C GLN A 762 -18.87 24.74 22.49
N PRO A 763 -18.35 23.95 23.45
CA PRO A 763 -18.85 22.60 23.72
C PRO A 763 -20.39 22.54 23.77
N GLY A 764 -20.99 21.58 23.06
CA GLY A 764 -22.44 21.39 22.98
C GLY A 764 -23.19 22.40 22.09
N GLN A 765 -22.51 23.24 21.32
CA GLN A 765 -23.15 24.06 20.29
C GLN A 765 -23.24 23.35 18.94
N GLN A 766 -24.19 23.80 18.14
CA GLN A 766 -24.32 23.44 16.73
C GLN A 766 -23.92 24.61 15.84
N ILE A 767 -23.04 24.38 14.87
CA ILE A 767 -22.80 25.26 13.74
C ILE A 767 -23.65 24.73 12.58
N VAL A 768 -24.71 25.47 12.23
CA VAL A 768 -25.72 25.02 11.26
C VAL A 768 -25.57 25.78 9.96
N LEU A 769 -25.07 25.08 8.94
CA LEU A 769 -24.83 25.60 7.60
C LEU A 769 -26.14 25.61 6.80
N ALA A 770 -26.58 26.78 6.35
CA ALA A 770 -27.63 26.84 5.34
C ALA A 770 -27.16 26.14 4.06
N GLY A 771 -28.10 25.53 3.34
CA GLY A 771 -27.81 24.85 2.08
C GLY A 771 -27.25 25.81 1.03
N GLY A 772 -26.31 25.32 0.23
CA GLY A 772 -25.62 26.10 -0.79
C GLY A 772 -24.11 25.82 -0.82
N THR A 773 -23.43 26.47 -1.76
CA THR A 773 -21.99 26.29 -2.00
C THR A 773 -21.18 27.35 -1.26
N TYR A 774 -20.29 26.91 -0.37
CA TYR A 774 -19.31 27.71 0.34
C TYR A 774 -18.00 27.67 -0.44
N ALA A 775 -17.73 28.72 -1.21
CA ALA A 775 -16.50 28.83 -1.99
C ALA A 775 -15.33 29.24 -1.08
N LEU A 776 -14.58 28.26 -0.60
CA LEU A 776 -13.47 28.49 0.33
C LEU A 776 -12.27 29.10 -0.40
N ASP A 777 -11.66 30.13 0.19
CA ASP A 777 -10.42 30.76 -0.27
C ASP A 777 -9.19 30.32 0.55
N ARG A 778 -9.42 29.59 1.64
CA ARG A 778 -8.45 28.96 2.53
C ARG A 778 -9.13 27.84 3.31
N LYS A 779 -8.33 26.93 3.89
CA LYS A 779 -8.84 25.87 4.76
C LYS A 779 -9.55 26.41 6.03
N VAL A 780 -10.52 25.65 6.51
CA VAL A 780 -11.17 25.81 7.82
C VAL A 780 -10.43 24.95 8.83
N VAL A 781 -9.95 25.54 9.93
CA VAL A 781 -9.17 24.83 10.95
C VAL A 781 -9.90 24.89 12.28
N VAL A 782 -10.26 23.72 12.80
CA VAL A 782 -10.53 23.54 14.23
C VAL A 782 -9.17 23.43 14.91
N GLY A 783 -8.72 24.50 15.57
CA GLY A 783 -7.42 24.56 16.22
C GLY A 783 -7.33 23.68 17.48
N ARG A 784 -6.12 23.26 17.87
CA ARG A 784 -5.90 22.58 19.15
C ARG A 784 -6.38 23.46 20.31
N GLY A 785 -7.16 22.91 21.23
CA GLY A 785 -7.79 23.64 22.33
C GLY A 785 -9.16 24.25 21.99
N LEU A 786 -9.67 24.06 20.77
CA LEU A 786 -11.08 24.24 20.44
C LEU A 786 -11.77 22.88 20.49
N ASP A 787 -11.93 22.36 21.69
CA ASP A 787 -12.41 20.99 21.90
C ASP A 787 -13.88 21.01 22.36
N GLY A 788 -14.65 20.03 21.92
CA GLY A 788 -15.86 19.63 22.62
C GLY A 788 -15.53 18.88 23.90
N THR A 789 -16.53 18.20 24.45
CA THR A 789 -16.32 17.23 25.54
C THR A 789 -17.07 15.94 25.24
N PRO A 790 -16.76 14.82 25.90
CA PRO A 790 -17.50 13.57 25.73
C PRO A 790 -19.03 13.73 25.87
N ASP A 791 -19.47 14.58 26.79
CA ASP A 791 -20.89 14.81 27.09
C ASP A 791 -21.49 15.97 26.27
N ALA A 792 -20.66 16.77 25.60
CA ALA A 792 -21.07 17.96 24.85
C ALA A 792 -20.14 18.20 23.65
N PRO A 793 -20.20 17.34 22.61
CA PRO A 793 -19.43 17.54 21.39
C PRO A 793 -19.89 18.80 20.65
N ILE A 794 -18.98 19.41 19.88
CA ILE A 794 -19.33 20.53 18.99
C ILE A 794 -19.79 19.95 17.66
N THR A 795 -20.98 20.31 17.20
CA THR A 795 -21.53 19.76 15.96
C THR A 795 -21.44 20.76 14.82
N LEU A 796 -20.78 20.41 13.72
CA LEU A 796 -20.79 21.17 12.45
C LEU A 796 -21.67 20.42 11.45
N MET A 797 -22.79 21.00 11.05
CA MET A 797 -23.78 20.29 10.24
C MET A 797 -24.47 21.13 9.17
N SER A 798 -24.93 20.48 8.10
CA SER A 798 -25.96 21.11 7.26
C SER A 798 -27.25 21.33 8.05
N ALA A 799 -27.99 22.38 7.68
CA ALA A 799 -29.34 22.59 8.18
C ALA A 799 -30.22 21.39 7.80
N PRO A 800 -31.07 20.88 8.70
CA PRO A 800 -31.88 19.70 8.42
C PRO A 800 -32.66 19.79 7.10
N GLY A 801 -32.50 18.77 6.24
CA GLY A 801 -33.13 18.70 4.93
C GLY A 801 -32.52 19.62 3.86
N GLN A 802 -31.37 20.21 4.13
CA GLN A 802 -30.57 20.99 3.18
C GLN A 802 -29.16 20.39 3.09
N ARG A 803 -28.41 20.74 2.04
CA ARG A 803 -27.03 20.28 1.84
C ARG A 803 -26.10 21.48 1.65
N ALA A 804 -25.08 21.57 2.50
CA ALA A 804 -23.99 22.52 2.35
C ALA A 804 -22.80 21.85 1.66
N THR A 805 -22.27 22.52 0.63
CA THR A 805 -21.13 22.06 -0.17
C THR A 805 -19.93 22.97 0.07
N LEU A 806 -18.82 22.43 0.57
CA LEU A 806 -17.55 23.12 0.66
C LEU A 806 -16.78 22.96 -0.67
N ASP A 807 -16.73 24.04 -1.46
CA ASP A 807 -15.97 24.08 -2.70
C ASP A 807 -14.57 24.62 -2.46
N LEU A 808 -13.56 23.78 -2.70
CA LEU A 808 -12.17 24.03 -2.37
C LEU A 808 -11.35 24.55 -3.55
N ALA A 809 -11.94 24.81 -4.72
CA ALA A 809 -11.18 25.25 -5.89
C ALA A 809 -10.39 26.55 -5.64
N GLY A 810 -10.94 27.43 -4.78
CA GLY A 810 -10.31 28.67 -4.34
C GLY A 810 -9.24 28.48 -3.27
N SER A 811 -9.27 27.38 -2.52
CA SER A 811 -8.45 27.13 -1.34
C SER A 811 -7.10 26.49 -1.70
N PRO A 812 -5.97 27.17 -1.52
CA PRO A 812 -4.67 26.62 -1.86
C PRO A 812 -4.15 25.57 -0.86
N ASP A 813 -4.74 25.48 0.33
CA ASP A 813 -4.19 24.77 1.48
C ASP A 813 -5.12 23.71 2.09
N GLY A 814 -6.26 23.43 1.45
CA GLY A 814 -7.16 22.31 1.79
C GLY A 814 -8.58 22.73 2.12
N GLY A 815 -9.34 21.82 2.73
CA GLY A 815 -10.72 22.05 3.16
C GLY A 815 -10.85 22.14 4.67
N LEU A 816 -11.34 21.10 5.31
CA LEU A 816 -11.61 21.06 6.75
C LEU A 816 -10.53 20.29 7.51
N VAL A 817 -9.88 20.95 8.48
CA VAL A 817 -8.85 20.33 9.32
C VAL A 817 -9.32 20.30 10.77
N LEU A 818 -9.56 19.09 11.30
CA LEU A 818 -9.98 18.84 12.68
C LEU A 818 -8.77 18.55 13.55
N ARG A 819 -8.21 19.57 14.21
CA ARG A 819 -7.11 19.39 15.17
C ARG A 819 -7.58 19.35 16.63
N GLY A 820 -8.79 19.83 16.87
CA GLY A 820 -9.45 19.72 18.17
C GLY A 820 -10.13 18.37 18.34
N ASP A 821 -10.58 18.13 19.56
CA ASP A 821 -11.18 16.87 20.00
C ASP A 821 -12.70 17.00 20.15
N TRP A 822 -13.42 15.87 20.09
CA TRP A 822 -14.87 15.81 20.33
C TRP A 822 -15.72 16.70 19.41
N TRP A 823 -15.36 16.78 18.13
CA TRP A 823 -16.19 17.36 17.08
C TRP A 823 -17.04 16.31 16.40
N HIS A 824 -18.26 16.69 16.02
CA HIS A 824 -19.15 15.91 15.17
C HIS A 824 -19.44 16.68 13.88
N VAL A 825 -18.85 16.26 12.77
CA VAL A 825 -19.11 16.79 11.44
C VAL A 825 -20.20 15.94 10.80
N HIS A 826 -21.34 16.54 10.46
CA HIS A 826 -22.54 15.79 10.05
C HIS A 826 -23.20 16.33 8.77
N ASP A 827 -23.43 15.46 7.79
CA ASP A 827 -24.23 15.73 6.58
C ASP A 827 -23.70 16.90 5.73
N LEU A 828 -22.52 16.73 5.12
CA LEU A 828 -21.84 17.78 4.33
C LEU A 828 -21.24 17.20 3.04
N GLU A 829 -21.06 18.05 2.04
CA GLU A 829 -20.33 17.74 0.79
C GLU A 829 -19.01 18.53 0.74
N ILE A 830 -17.90 17.91 0.33
CA ILE A 830 -16.58 18.55 0.17
C ILE A 830 -16.01 18.21 -1.20
N THR A 831 -15.61 19.21 -1.99
CA THR A 831 -15.17 18.97 -3.37
C THR A 831 -14.10 19.93 -3.90
N ARG A 832 -13.39 19.48 -4.95
CA ARG A 832 -12.45 20.27 -5.77
C ARG A 832 -11.22 20.81 -5.03
N SER A 833 -10.66 20.04 -4.10
CA SER A 833 -9.35 20.36 -3.52
C SER A 833 -8.24 20.37 -4.58
N ARG A 834 -7.15 21.08 -4.28
CA ARG A 834 -5.94 21.09 -5.12
C ARG A 834 -5.03 19.91 -4.79
N ASP A 835 -4.11 19.64 -5.71
CA ASP A 835 -3.05 18.64 -5.52
C ASP A 835 -2.32 18.90 -4.20
N LYS A 836 -2.17 17.86 -3.38
CA LYS A 836 -1.53 17.89 -2.03
C LYS A 836 -2.21 18.80 -1.01
N ALA A 837 -3.46 19.19 -1.27
CA ALA A 837 -4.27 19.97 -0.35
C ALA A 837 -5.42 19.09 0.14
N LYS A 838 -5.31 18.62 1.39
CA LYS A 838 -6.27 17.67 1.96
C LYS A 838 -7.68 18.28 2.03
N PRO A 839 -8.68 17.69 1.37
CA PRO A 839 -10.07 18.13 1.48
C PRO A 839 -10.62 18.02 2.90
N MET A 840 -10.36 16.89 3.58
CA MET A 840 -10.64 16.73 5.00
C MET A 840 -9.48 16.00 5.69
N LEU A 841 -8.97 16.59 6.77
CA LEU A 841 -7.89 16.02 7.59
C LEU A 841 -8.28 16.01 9.07
N VAL A 842 -8.25 14.83 9.70
CA VAL A 842 -8.48 14.64 11.13
C VAL A 842 -7.13 14.40 11.82
N GLU A 843 -6.67 15.40 12.57
CA GLU A 843 -5.45 15.36 13.40
C GLU A 843 -5.77 15.17 14.90
N GLY A 844 -7.00 15.48 15.33
CA GLY A 844 -7.46 15.37 16.72
C GLY A 844 -8.00 13.99 17.12
N HIS A 845 -8.54 13.90 18.33
CA HIS A 845 -9.05 12.68 18.95
C HIS A 845 -10.57 12.72 19.12
N HIS A 846 -11.19 11.54 19.17
CA HIS A 846 -12.61 11.40 19.52
C HIS A 846 -13.59 12.19 18.63
N ASN A 847 -13.20 12.46 17.39
CA ASN A 847 -14.06 13.14 16.42
C ASN A 847 -14.95 12.14 15.69
N VAL A 848 -16.14 12.59 15.31
CA VAL A 848 -17.11 11.86 14.49
C VAL A 848 -17.27 12.58 13.16
N VAL A 849 -17.11 11.86 12.06
CA VAL A 849 -17.37 12.31 10.69
C VAL A 849 -18.49 11.44 10.14
N GLU A 850 -19.69 12.01 10.02
CA GLU A 850 -20.90 11.29 9.72
C GLU A 850 -21.63 11.86 8.50
N ARG A 851 -22.03 11.00 7.56
CA ARG A 851 -22.77 11.42 6.34
C ARG A 851 -22.06 12.49 5.52
N VAL A 852 -20.73 12.47 5.52
CA VAL A 852 -19.91 13.36 4.69
C VAL A 852 -19.65 12.71 3.34
N GLU A 853 -19.85 13.47 2.27
CA GLU A 853 -19.50 13.08 0.91
C GLU A 853 -18.28 13.89 0.46
N SER A 854 -17.18 13.21 0.14
CA SER A 854 -15.95 13.87 -0.32
C SER A 854 -15.60 13.43 -1.73
N HIS A 855 -15.66 14.35 -2.69
CA HIS A 855 -15.47 13.97 -4.09
C HIS A 855 -14.74 14.96 -4.99
N HIS A 856 -14.18 14.44 -6.09
CA HIS A 856 -13.51 15.25 -7.11
C HIS A 856 -12.39 16.14 -6.55
N ASN A 857 -11.70 15.65 -5.52
CA ASN A 857 -10.55 16.32 -4.93
C ASN A 857 -9.26 15.83 -5.57
N ALA A 858 -8.22 16.65 -5.64
CA ALA A 858 -6.92 16.23 -6.19
C ALA A 858 -6.00 15.60 -5.12
N ASP A 859 -6.57 15.04 -4.05
CA ASP A 859 -5.90 14.38 -2.94
C ASP A 859 -6.90 13.45 -2.22
N THR A 860 -6.46 12.63 -1.25
CA THR A 860 -7.29 11.70 -0.46
C THR A 860 -8.53 12.39 0.10
N GLY A 861 -9.72 11.81 -0.10
CA GLY A 861 -11.00 12.43 0.28
C GLY A 861 -11.18 12.71 1.78
N ILE A 862 -11.02 11.69 2.62
CA ILE A 862 -11.04 11.86 4.08
C ILE A 862 -9.82 11.18 4.67
N GLN A 863 -8.94 11.96 5.30
CA GLN A 863 -7.70 11.42 5.88
C GLN A 863 -7.66 11.60 7.41
N ILE A 864 -7.31 10.54 8.13
CA ILE A 864 -6.89 10.57 9.53
C ILE A 864 -5.37 10.39 9.54
N SER A 865 -4.66 11.42 9.99
CA SER A 865 -3.20 11.38 10.16
C SER A 865 -2.77 12.55 11.04
N GLY A 866 -1.83 12.30 11.94
CA GLY A 866 -1.10 13.33 12.67
C GLY A 866 0.05 13.87 11.83
N ARG A 867 1.08 14.36 12.54
CA ARG A 867 2.31 14.87 11.96
C ARG A 867 3.48 14.00 12.37
N SER A 868 4.40 13.73 11.44
CA SER A 868 5.62 12.95 11.73
C SER A 868 6.56 13.62 12.72
N ALA A 869 6.43 14.94 12.93
CA ALA A 869 7.21 15.67 13.93
C ALA A 869 6.61 15.56 15.34
N GLU A 870 5.37 15.05 15.46
CA GLU A 870 4.68 14.87 16.73
C GLU A 870 4.91 13.45 17.27
N PRO A 871 5.04 13.28 18.59
CA PRO A 871 5.19 11.96 19.19
C PRO A 871 3.93 11.11 18.98
N PRO A 872 4.04 9.76 18.98
CA PRO A 872 2.89 8.87 18.80
C PRO A 872 1.70 9.12 19.73
N THR A 873 1.95 9.63 20.93
CA THR A 873 0.90 10.00 21.91
C THR A 873 0.00 11.14 21.45
N MET A 874 0.39 11.89 20.41
CA MET A 874 -0.39 12.97 19.81
C MET A 874 -1.02 12.57 18.48
N TRP A 875 -0.81 11.34 18.01
CA TRP A 875 -1.42 10.88 16.78
C TRP A 875 -2.93 10.68 16.97
N PRO A 876 -3.76 11.05 15.96
CA PRO A 876 -5.21 11.00 16.05
C PRO A 876 -5.68 9.60 16.44
N SER A 877 -6.54 9.55 17.44
CA SER A 877 -6.99 8.31 18.09
C SER A 877 -8.48 8.38 18.36
N HIS A 878 -9.14 7.22 18.39
CA HIS A 878 -10.56 7.10 18.76
C HIS A 878 -11.53 7.91 17.91
N ASN A 879 -11.19 8.20 16.65
CA ASN A 879 -12.10 8.86 15.73
C ASN A 879 -13.02 7.84 15.05
N LEU A 880 -14.23 8.26 14.70
CA LEU A 880 -15.21 7.48 13.96
C LEU A 880 -15.54 8.19 12.64
N VAL A 881 -15.30 7.54 11.51
CA VAL A 881 -15.86 7.94 10.22
C VAL A 881 -17.00 6.98 9.93
N VAL A 882 -18.23 7.47 9.81
CA VAL A 882 -19.42 6.63 9.71
C VAL A 882 -20.39 7.11 8.64
N SER A 883 -21.06 6.19 7.95
CA SER A 883 -22.13 6.51 6.99
C SER A 883 -21.71 7.52 5.92
N SER A 884 -20.44 7.54 5.53
CA SER A 884 -19.82 8.56 4.68
C SER A 884 -19.38 7.98 3.33
N GLU A 885 -19.28 8.84 2.33
CA GLU A 885 -18.99 8.48 0.95
C GLU A 885 -17.78 9.24 0.42
N SER A 886 -16.87 8.57 -0.29
CA SER A 886 -15.70 9.22 -0.87
C SER A 886 -15.40 8.71 -2.27
N HIS A 887 -15.44 9.59 -3.27
CA HIS A 887 -15.38 9.16 -4.67
C HIS A 887 -14.76 10.16 -5.64
N HIS A 888 -14.27 9.67 -6.78
CA HIS A 888 -13.74 10.52 -7.86
C HIS A 888 -12.56 11.41 -7.43
N ASN A 889 -11.91 11.10 -6.31
CA ASN A 889 -10.71 11.81 -5.90
C ASN A 889 -9.54 11.37 -6.79
N ALA A 890 -8.77 12.33 -7.32
CA ALA A 890 -7.78 12.07 -8.35
C ALA A 890 -6.64 13.11 -8.39
N ASP A 891 -5.49 12.77 -7.82
CA ASP A 891 -4.25 13.55 -7.88
C ASP A 891 -3.55 13.40 -9.25
N PRO A 892 -2.77 14.39 -9.73
CA PRO A 892 -2.14 14.35 -11.05
C PRO A 892 -1.23 13.14 -11.31
N GLY A 893 -0.65 12.54 -10.27
CA GLY A 893 0.22 11.35 -10.36
C GLY A 893 -0.57 10.05 -10.50
N GLY A 894 -1.81 10.02 -9.99
CA GLY A 894 -2.68 8.85 -9.97
C GLY A 894 -2.26 7.81 -8.94
N ASN A 895 -1.63 8.25 -7.85
CA ASN A 895 -0.98 7.36 -6.88
C ASN A 895 -1.06 7.85 -5.43
N ASP A 896 -1.85 8.89 -5.15
CA ASP A 896 -1.97 9.49 -3.81
C ASP A 896 -3.43 9.71 -3.38
N ALA A 897 -4.39 9.88 -4.31
CA ALA A 897 -5.76 10.23 -3.99
C ALA A 897 -6.68 9.01 -3.79
N ASP A 898 -6.78 8.57 -2.53
CA ASP A 898 -7.72 7.54 -2.09
C ASP A 898 -9.11 8.10 -1.73
N GLY A 899 -10.06 7.19 -1.50
CA GLY A 899 -11.31 7.51 -0.82
C GLY A 899 -11.08 7.90 0.64
N PHE A 900 -10.58 6.95 1.43
CA PHE A 900 -10.27 7.11 2.86
C PHE A 900 -8.81 6.75 3.16
N GLY A 901 -8.09 7.65 3.83
CA GLY A 901 -6.71 7.41 4.26
C GLY A 901 -6.59 7.39 5.77
N VAL A 902 -6.22 6.26 6.36
CA VAL A 902 -5.95 6.16 7.81
C VAL A 902 -4.53 5.66 7.98
N LYS A 903 -3.58 6.53 7.65
CA LYS A 903 -2.20 6.18 7.31
C LYS A 903 -1.16 7.11 7.91
N LEU A 904 0.10 6.68 7.84
CA LEU A 904 1.33 7.38 8.25
C LEU A 904 1.49 7.50 9.77
N THR A 905 0.71 8.36 10.41
CA THR A 905 0.87 8.72 11.82
C THR A 905 -0.47 8.66 12.52
N VAL A 906 -0.89 7.44 12.86
CA VAL A 906 -2.24 7.14 13.36
C VAL A 906 -2.12 6.48 14.72
N GLY A 907 -2.88 6.96 15.68
CA GLY A 907 -2.98 6.36 17.01
C GLY A 907 -4.09 5.31 17.08
N GLU A 908 -4.38 4.83 18.28
CA GLU A 908 -5.25 3.66 18.47
C GLU A 908 -6.75 3.96 18.30
N GLY A 909 -7.51 2.91 17.96
CA GLY A 909 -8.96 2.88 18.10
C GLY A 909 -9.75 3.72 17.09
N ASN A 910 -9.15 4.04 15.94
CA ASN A 910 -9.87 4.69 14.84
C ASN A 910 -10.76 3.66 14.12
N VAL A 911 -12.00 4.05 13.81
CA VAL A 911 -13.01 3.17 13.21
C VAL A 911 -13.63 3.82 11.98
N LEU A 912 -13.79 3.04 10.91
CA LEU A 912 -14.51 3.40 9.70
C LEU A 912 -15.67 2.42 9.54
N ARG A 913 -16.92 2.88 9.64
CA ARG A 913 -18.12 2.04 9.66
C ARG A 913 -19.15 2.49 8.63
N HIS A 914 -19.84 1.58 7.95
CA HIS A 914 -20.93 1.92 7.02
C HIS A 914 -20.52 2.93 5.94
N ASN A 915 -19.28 2.90 5.47
CA ASN A 915 -18.78 3.87 4.51
C ASN A 915 -18.72 3.28 3.10
N ILE A 916 -18.76 4.13 2.08
CA ILE A 916 -18.66 3.75 0.67
C ILE A 916 -17.49 4.50 0.02
N ALA A 917 -16.57 3.79 -0.63
CA ALA A 917 -15.51 4.40 -1.43
C ALA A 917 -15.54 3.88 -2.87
N HIS A 918 -15.62 4.78 -3.85
CA HIS A 918 -15.64 4.34 -5.24
C HIS A 918 -15.03 5.30 -6.25
N HIS A 919 -14.52 4.77 -7.35
CA HIS A 919 -13.97 5.58 -8.44
C HIS A 919 -12.92 6.59 -7.99
N ASN A 920 -12.20 6.32 -6.90
CA ASN A 920 -11.00 7.07 -6.54
C ASN A 920 -9.85 6.58 -7.43
N ILE A 921 -8.94 7.48 -7.82
CA ILE A 921 -7.91 7.13 -8.80
C ILE A 921 -6.94 6.09 -8.24
N ASP A 922 -6.65 6.13 -6.94
CA ASP A 922 -5.74 5.21 -6.28
C ASP A 922 -6.51 4.11 -5.56
N ASP A 923 -6.79 4.21 -4.26
CA ASP A 923 -7.52 3.17 -3.52
C ASP A 923 -8.86 3.63 -2.94
N GLY A 924 -9.71 2.66 -2.57
CA GLY A 924 -10.87 2.93 -1.72
C GLY A 924 -10.44 3.31 -0.30
N TRP A 925 -9.61 2.45 0.32
CA TRP A 925 -9.00 2.66 1.63
C TRP A 925 -7.49 2.47 1.55
N ASP A 926 -6.72 3.33 2.22
CA ASP A 926 -5.28 3.17 2.42
C ASP A 926 -4.86 3.38 3.88
N LEU A 927 -4.32 2.31 4.49
CA LEU A 927 -3.80 2.23 5.85
C LEU A 927 -2.26 2.12 5.86
N TYR A 928 -1.58 2.75 4.89
CA TYR A 928 -0.12 2.71 4.76
C TYR A 928 0.62 3.08 6.05
N ALA A 929 1.42 2.14 6.56
CA ALA A 929 2.40 2.34 7.62
C ALA A 929 3.80 2.49 7.02
N LYS A 930 4.61 3.40 7.58
CA LYS A 930 5.95 3.73 7.07
C LYS A 930 7.02 3.31 8.07
N SER A 931 8.07 2.63 7.61
CA SER A 931 9.16 2.14 8.47
C SER A 931 9.89 3.25 9.23
N THR A 932 9.94 4.46 8.67
CA THR A 932 10.60 5.61 9.30
C THR A 932 9.77 6.22 10.44
N THR A 933 8.45 6.00 10.48
CA THR A 933 7.60 6.44 11.59
C THR A 933 7.26 5.27 12.53
N GLY A 934 7.45 4.03 12.07
CA GLY A 934 7.17 2.82 12.82
C GLY A 934 5.71 2.38 12.74
N PRO A 935 5.31 1.40 13.58
CA PRO A 935 3.94 0.91 13.67
C PRO A 935 2.92 2.01 13.94
N ILE A 936 1.75 1.90 13.33
CA ILE A 936 0.59 2.75 13.59
C ILE A 936 -0.46 1.97 14.40
N GLY A 937 -1.36 2.69 15.06
CA GLY A 937 -2.41 2.08 15.86
C GLY A 937 -3.40 1.26 15.04
N THR A 938 -4.11 0.35 15.70
CA THR A 938 -5.10 -0.50 15.05
C THR A 938 -6.24 0.33 14.49
N VAL A 939 -6.64 -0.03 13.26
CA VAL A 939 -7.75 0.56 12.53
C VAL A 939 -8.76 -0.54 12.28
N VAL A 940 -10.02 -0.25 12.57
CA VAL A 940 -11.14 -1.14 12.26
C VAL A 940 -11.93 -0.55 11.10
N VAL A 941 -12.05 -1.29 10.01
CA VAL A 941 -12.94 -0.99 8.90
C VAL A 941 -14.06 -2.01 8.92
N GLU A 942 -15.31 -1.57 9.04
CA GLU A 942 -16.45 -2.47 9.17
C GLU A 942 -17.69 -2.03 8.41
N ASP A 943 -18.49 -3.02 8.00
CA ASP A 943 -19.80 -2.79 7.38
C ASP A 943 -19.74 -1.85 6.15
N SER A 944 -18.61 -1.83 5.43
CA SER A 944 -18.26 -0.82 4.43
C SER A 944 -18.09 -1.42 3.04
N VAL A 945 -18.11 -0.58 2.01
CA VAL A 945 -18.07 -1.02 0.61
C VAL A 945 -17.01 -0.26 -0.20
N ALA A 946 -16.13 -1.00 -0.88
CA ALA A 946 -15.12 -0.45 -1.79
C ALA A 946 -15.34 -0.94 -3.22
N TYR A 947 -15.67 -0.07 -4.18
CA TYR A 947 -15.89 -0.52 -5.55
C TYR A 947 -15.37 0.40 -6.64
N ALA A 948 -15.00 -0.17 -7.78
CA ALA A 948 -14.59 0.59 -8.96
C ALA A 948 -13.47 1.62 -8.70
N ASN A 949 -12.61 1.41 -7.70
CA ASN A 949 -11.42 2.25 -7.48
C ASN A 949 -10.31 1.87 -8.47
N GLY A 950 -9.39 2.80 -8.73
CA GLY A 950 -8.33 2.66 -9.72
C GLY A 950 -8.62 3.31 -11.07
N TYR A 951 -9.84 3.81 -11.27
CA TYR A 951 -10.24 4.58 -12.45
C TYR A 951 -11.37 5.55 -12.10
N LEU A 952 -11.59 6.54 -12.97
CA LEU A 952 -12.68 7.50 -12.85
C LEU A 952 -13.80 7.11 -13.81
N SER A 953 -15.07 7.18 -13.42
CA SER A 953 -16.17 6.93 -14.37
C SER A 953 -16.25 7.98 -15.47
N GLU A 954 -15.77 9.20 -15.20
CA GLU A 954 -15.74 10.29 -16.19
C GLU A 954 -14.55 10.20 -17.16
N ASP A 955 -13.46 9.57 -16.73
CA ASP A 955 -12.27 9.31 -17.55
C ASP A 955 -11.65 7.95 -17.18
N PRO A 956 -12.21 6.84 -17.68
CA PRO A 956 -11.72 5.49 -17.36
C PRO A 956 -10.33 5.19 -17.92
N THR A 957 -9.76 6.08 -18.74
CA THR A 957 -8.41 5.90 -19.29
C THR A 957 -7.32 6.32 -18.31
N ARG A 958 -7.67 7.18 -17.35
CA ARG A 958 -6.80 7.55 -16.25
C ARG A 958 -6.92 6.48 -15.18
N THR A 959 -5.79 5.88 -14.82
CA THR A 959 -5.72 4.76 -13.88
C THR A 959 -4.66 5.00 -12.79
N GLY A 960 -4.89 4.41 -11.62
CA GLY A 960 -3.93 4.30 -10.52
C GLY A 960 -3.76 2.85 -10.06
N GLU A 961 -3.46 2.59 -8.78
CA GLU A 961 -3.29 1.22 -8.30
C GLU A 961 -4.60 0.44 -8.20
N GLY A 962 -5.64 1.07 -7.66
CA GLY A 962 -7.00 0.55 -7.68
C GLY A 962 -7.31 -0.54 -6.68
N ASN A 963 -6.79 -0.49 -5.46
CA ASN A 963 -7.19 -1.45 -4.44
C ASN A 963 -8.53 -1.04 -3.80
N GLY A 964 -9.33 -2.03 -3.40
CA GLY A 964 -10.52 -1.79 -2.59
C GLY A 964 -10.11 -1.37 -1.17
N PHE A 965 -9.52 -2.32 -0.44
CA PHE A 965 -9.01 -2.12 0.90
C PHE A 965 -7.49 -2.41 0.97
N LYS A 966 -6.67 -1.35 1.07
CA LYS A 966 -5.22 -1.44 1.30
C LYS A 966 -4.93 -1.31 2.80
N LEU A 967 -4.57 -2.43 3.43
CA LEU A 967 -4.58 -2.62 4.89
C LEU A 967 -3.17 -2.66 5.50
N GLY A 968 -2.22 -1.88 4.99
CA GLY A 968 -0.87 -1.82 5.55
C GLY A 968 0.17 -1.17 4.64
N GLY A 969 1.44 -1.23 5.04
CA GLY A 969 2.56 -0.68 4.28
C GLY A 969 3.92 -1.15 4.80
N GLU A 970 4.93 -1.15 3.93
CA GLU A 970 6.37 -1.30 4.23
C GLU A 970 6.80 -2.46 5.15
N SER A 971 6.00 -3.52 5.30
CA SER A 971 6.30 -4.62 6.24
C SER A 971 6.24 -4.21 7.71
N ILE A 972 5.46 -3.17 8.01
CA ILE A 972 5.24 -2.65 9.36
C ILE A 972 3.91 -3.18 9.92
N PRO A 973 3.90 -3.69 11.17
CA PRO A 973 2.69 -4.19 11.82
C PRO A 973 1.70 -3.07 12.13
N GLY A 974 0.41 -3.41 12.13
CA GLY A 974 -0.69 -2.52 12.48
C GLY A 974 -1.93 -3.21 13.06
N ASP A 975 -2.01 -4.54 13.02
CA ASP A 975 -3.11 -5.36 13.56
C ASP A 975 -4.51 -4.94 13.06
N HIS A 976 -4.60 -4.43 11.82
CA HIS A 976 -5.82 -3.88 11.24
C HIS A 976 -6.90 -4.96 11.04
N LEU A 977 -8.16 -4.60 11.31
CA LEU A 977 -9.32 -5.48 11.16
C LEU A 977 -10.23 -4.96 10.06
N LEU A 978 -10.44 -5.77 9.02
CA LEU A 978 -11.51 -5.58 8.04
C LEU A 978 -12.64 -6.56 8.34
N ARG A 979 -13.82 -6.04 8.67
CA ARG A 979 -14.98 -6.82 9.07
C ARG A 979 -16.22 -6.52 8.24
N ASN A 980 -17.05 -7.52 7.97
CA ASN A 980 -18.39 -7.37 7.40
C ASN A 980 -18.47 -6.47 6.15
N SER A 981 -17.42 -6.45 5.32
CA SER A 981 -17.23 -5.45 4.26
C SER A 981 -17.22 -6.09 2.87
N VAL A 982 -17.64 -5.32 1.87
CA VAL A 982 -17.76 -5.78 0.47
C VAL A 982 -16.76 -5.04 -0.42
N SER A 983 -16.07 -5.72 -1.32
CA SER A 983 -15.32 -5.07 -2.40
C SER A 983 -15.61 -5.64 -3.77
N TYR A 984 -15.79 -4.79 -4.79
CA TYR A 984 -16.01 -5.27 -6.16
C TYR A 984 -15.59 -4.33 -7.28
N GLY A 985 -15.24 -4.87 -8.44
CA GLY A 985 -14.93 -4.08 -9.64
C GLY A 985 -13.73 -3.13 -9.51
N ASN A 986 -12.91 -3.24 -8.46
CA ASN A 986 -11.71 -2.41 -8.33
C ASN A 986 -10.64 -2.87 -9.35
N LEU A 987 -9.87 -1.92 -9.90
CA LEU A 987 -8.87 -2.19 -10.95
C LEU A 987 -7.75 -3.14 -10.47
N GLY A 988 -7.40 -3.07 -9.19
CA GLY A 988 -6.38 -3.88 -8.54
C GLY A 988 -6.98 -4.91 -7.59
N THR A 989 -6.43 -5.01 -6.38
CA THR A 989 -6.85 -6.04 -5.42
C THR A 989 -8.04 -5.56 -4.58
N GLY A 990 -9.08 -6.36 -4.43
CA GLY A 990 -10.22 -6.06 -3.56
C GLY A 990 -9.81 -5.86 -2.09
N VAL A 991 -8.96 -6.74 -1.55
CA VAL A 991 -8.38 -6.64 -0.20
C VAL A 991 -6.89 -6.99 -0.26
N THR A 992 -6.01 -6.07 0.11
CA THR A 992 -4.56 -6.30 0.15
C THR A 992 -3.97 -5.95 1.51
N SER A 993 -3.09 -6.79 2.03
CA SER A 993 -2.29 -6.45 3.20
C SER A 993 -1.27 -5.34 2.90
N ASN A 994 -0.92 -5.17 1.62
CA ASN A 994 0.08 -4.22 1.15
C ASN A 994 1.38 -4.27 1.97
N SER A 995 1.89 -5.49 2.14
CA SER A 995 3.03 -5.81 3.01
C SER A 995 2.78 -5.73 4.52
N GLY A 996 1.64 -5.27 5.02
CA GLY A 996 1.30 -5.41 6.45
C GLY A 996 1.37 -6.87 6.89
N PRO A 997 2.07 -7.24 7.97
CA PRO A 997 2.31 -8.64 8.34
C PRO A 997 1.17 -9.31 9.14
N ASP A 998 0.20 -8.56 9.65
CA ASP A 998 -0.71 -8.98 10.72
C ASP A 998 -2.18 -8.56 10.52
N VAL A 999 -2.63 -8.45 9.27
CA VAL A 999 -4.01 -8.10 8.93
C VAL A 999 -5.02 -9.20 9.31
N ARG A 1000 -6.19 -8.78 9.79
CA ARG A 1000 -7.31 -9.66 10.16
C ARG A 1000 -8.55 -9.42 9.31
N LEU A 1001 -9.15 -10.49 8.80
CA LEU A 1001 -10.37 -10.47 7.98
C LEU A 1001 -11.50 -11.23 8.68
N ASP A 1002 -12.70 -10.65 8.78
CA ASP A 1002 -13.87 -11.29 9.38
C ASP A 1002 -15.17 -11.00 8.60
N GLY A 1003 -15.74 -12.00 7.92
CA GLY A 1003 -16.98 -11.83 7.15
C GLY A 1003 -16.82 -10.89 5.96
N VAL A 1004 -15.81 -11.09 5.11
CA VAL A 1004 -15.50 -10.20 3.98
C VAL A 1004 -16.00 -10.81 2.68
N THR A 1005 -16.63 -10.03 1.80
CA THR A 1005 -17.04 -10.47 0.45
C THR A 1005 -16.31 -9.67 -0.61
N SER A 1006 -15.47 -10.30 -1.42
CA SER A 1006 -14.70 -9.67 -2.50
C SER A 1006 -15.02 -10.31 -3.85
N VAL A 1007 -15.59 -9.53 -4.77
CA VAL A 1007 -16.13 -10.04 -6.04
C VAL A 1007 -15.67 -9.25 -7.26
N GLY A 1008 -15.17 -9.90 -8.31
CA GLY A 1008 -14.94 -9.23 -9.60
C GLY A 1008 -13.91 -8.09 -9.60
N ASN A 1009 -12.98 -8.06 -8.66
CA ASN A 1009 -11.77 -7.23 -8.70
C ASN A 1009 -10.69 -7.94 -9.54
N ASP A 1010 -9.60 -7.28 -9.95
CA ASP A 1010 -8.49 -7.98 -10.65
C ASP A 1010 -7.98 -9.17 -9.81
N ARG A 1011 -7.81 -8.96 -8.50
CA ARG A 1011 -7.62 -10.02 -7.50
C ARG A 1011 -8.58 -9.81 -6.33
N GLY A 1012 -9.12 -10.87 -5.75
CA GLY A 1012 -9.96 -10.74 -4.56
C GLY A 1012 -9.13 -10.36 -3.33
N VAL A 1013 -8.25 -11.26 -2.91
CA VAL A 1013 -7.46 -11.11 -1.68
C VAL A 1013 -5.96 -11.31 -1.93
N ARG A 1014 -5.13 -10.45 -1.33
CA ARG A 1014 -3.67 -10.58 -1.29
C ARG A 1014 -3.15 -10.33 0.13
N LEU A 1015 -2.75 -11.39 0.82
CA LEU A 1015 -2.07 -11.33 2.12
C LEU A 1015 -0.62 -11.78 1.95
N GLU A 1016 0.31 -10.84 1.86
CA GLU A 1016 1.73 -11.11 1.74
C GLU A 1016 2.59 -9.98 2.33
N THR A 1017 3.85 -10.28 2.65
CA THR A 1017 4.80 -9.31 3.21
C THR A 1017 6.25 -9.74 2.98
N ASN A 1018 7.17 -8.77 3.04
CA ASN A 1018 8.60 -9.03 3.13
C ASN A 1018 9.08 -9.23 4.58
N ALA A 1019 8.23 -8.99 5.59
CA ALA A 1019 8.55 -9.31 6.98
C ALA A 1019 8.95 -10.79 7.13
N SER A 1020 9.81 -11.09 8.09
CA SER A 1020 10.32 -12.44 8.34
C SER A 1020 9.24 -13.39 8.88
N THR A 1021 8.18 -12.85 9.49
CA THR A 1021 7.03 -13.59 10.01
C THR A 1021 5.72 -12.87 9.70
N THR A 1022 4.62 -13.62 9.67
CA THR A 1022 3.25 -13.08 9.55
C THR A 1022 2.40 -13.47 10.76
N ALA A 1023 1.26 -12.80 10.92
CA ALA A 1023 0.21 -13.13 11.89
C ALA A 1023 -1.19 -12.85 11.30
N TYR A 1024 -1.41 -13.24 10.04
CA TYR A 1024 -2.70 -13.07 9.37
C TYR A 1024 -3.79 -13.95 9.99
N GLU A 1025 -4.97 -13.37 10.19
CA GLU A 1025 -6.18 -14.09 10.59
C GLU A 1025 -7.28 -13.87 9.56
N ALA A 1026 -8.05 -14.92 9.26
CA ALA A 1026 -9.21 -14.80 8.38
C ALA A 1026 -10.33 -15.77 8.78
N HIS A 1027 -11.54 -15.25 8.85
CA HIS A 1027 -12.78 -15.99 9.09
C HIS A 1027 -13.89 -15.45 8.18
N GLY A 1028 -14.69 -16.34 7.59
CA GLY A 1028 -15.86 -15.94 6.80
C GLY A 1028 -15.54 -15.19 5.51
N VAL A 1029 -14.39 -15.40 4.87
CA VAL A 1029 -14.03 -14.67 3.65
C VAL A 1029 -14.65 -15.31 2.41
N ILE A 1030 -15.21 -14.51 1.50
CA ILE A 1030 -15.62 -14.90 0.15
C ILE A 1030 -14.75 -14.13 -0.84
N SER A 1031 -14.04 -14.84 -1.71
CA SER A 1031 -13.37 -14.29 -2.89
C SER A 1031 -13.91 -14.99 -4.13
N TRP A 1032 -14.58 -14.26 -5.01
CA TRP A 1032 -15.34 -14.85 -6.11
C TRP A 1032 -15.27 -14.03 -7.40
N ARG A 1033 -15.25 -14.69 -8.58
CA ARG A 1033 -15.20 -14.05 -9.91
C ARG A 1033 -14.01 -13.11 -10.17
N ASN A 1034 -12.98 -13.10 -9.32
CA ASN A 1034 -11.78 -12.32 -9.57
C ASN A 1034 -10.93 -13.02 -10.66
N PRO A 1035 -10.44 -12.33 -11.71
CA PRO A 1035 -9.61 -12.94 -12.75
C PRO A 1035 -8.31 -13.56 -12.23
N ALA A 1036 -7.62 -12.87 -11.33
CA ALA A 1036 -6.42 -13.37 -10.67
C ALA A 1036 -6.77 -14.14 -9.40
N THR A 1037 -5.98 -15.19 -9.14
CA THR A 1037 -6.08 -15.96 -7.90
C THR A 1037 -5.66 -15.13 -6.69
N ASP A 1038 -6.25 -15.45 -5.55
CA ASP A 1038 -5.84 -14.90 -4.27
C ASP A 1038 -4.39 -15.31 -3.96
N VAL A 1039 -3.67 -14.45 -3.24
CA VAL A 1039 -2.32 -14.74 -2.75
C VAL A 1039 -2.31 -14.73 -1.24
N LEU A 1040 -1.83 -15.83 -0.66
CA LEU A 1040 -1.75 -16.06 0.79
C LEU A 1040 -0.31 -16.46 1.15
N GLY A 1041 0.57 -15.48 1.24
CA GLY A 1041 2.00 -15.61 1.56
C GLY A 1041 2.26 -15.74 3.06
N LEU A 1042 1.81 -16.85 3.65
CA LEU A 1042 1.91 -17.10 5.09
C LEU A 1042 3.35 -17.42 5.51
N LYS A 1043 3.88 -16.66 6.48
CA LYS A 1043 5.17 -16.90 7.17
C LYS A 1043 4.91 -17.11 8.67
N GLN A 1044 3.92 -17.95 8.99
CA GLN A 1044 3.44 -18.17 10.35
C GLN A 1044 3.21 -19.66 10.63
N THR A 1045 3.28 -20.03 11.90
CA THR A 1045 3.05 -21.44 12.30
C THR A 1045 1.57 -21.83 12.19
N ASP A 1046 0.65 -20.91 12.50
CA ASP A 1046 -0.79 -21.15 12.40
C ASP A 1046 -1.31 -20.85 10.98
N THR A 1047 -1.51 -21.89 10.19
CA THR A 1047 -2.07 -21.79 8.83
C THR A 1047 -3.57 -22.12 8.78
N SER A 1048 -4.26 -22.14 9.92
CA SER A 1048 -5.65 -22.59 10.02
C SER A 1048 -6.61 -21.83 9.10
N LEU A 1049 -6.33 -20.56 8.77
CA LEU A 1049 -7.11 -19.76 7.83
C LEU A 1049 -7.26 -20.39 6.43
N LEU A 1050 -6.31 -21.22 5.99
CA LEU A 1050 -6.37 -21.94 4.72
C LEU A 1050 -7.39 -23.09 4.75
N THR A 1051 -7.58 -23.69 5.93
CA THR A 1051 -8.44 -24.86 6.14
C THR A 1051 -9.76 -24.53 6.83
N ASN A 1052 -9.93 -23.29 7.28
CA ASN A 1052 -11.15 -22.83 7.90
C ASN A 1052 -12.29 -22.90 6.89
N PRO A 1053 -13.32 -23.75 7.10
CA PRO A 1053 -14.37 -23.98 6.11
C PRO A 1053 -15.27 -22.77 5.87
N THR A 1054 -15.17 -21.73 6.71
CA THR A 1054 -15.88 -20.46 6.52
C THR A 1054 -15.19 -19.55 5.51
N ASN A 1055 -13.95 -19.85 5.11
CA ASN A 1055 -13.24 -19.12 4.07
C ASN A 1055 -13.39 -19.82 2.71
N HIS A 1056 -13.79 -19.04 1.71
CA HIS A 1056 -13.96 -19.43 0.31
C HIS A 1056 -13.03 -18.58 -0.56
N TRP A 1057 -11.78 -19.02 -0.67
CA TRP A 1057 -10.72 -18.38 -1.45
C TRP A 1057 -10.86 -18.66 -2.96
N ASN A 1058 -10.43 -17.70 -3.78
CA ASN A 1058 -10.27 -17.88 -5.23
C ASN A 1058 -8.87 -18.38 -5.56
N LEU A 1059 -8.63 -19.70 -5.45
CA LEU A 1059 -7.31 -20.30 -5.71
C LEU A 1059 -7.15 -20.87 -7.12
N GLY A 1060 -8.00 -20.47 -8.08
CA GLY A 1060 -7.92 -20.91 -9.49
C GLY A 1060 -8.56 -22.29 -9.77
N GLY A 1061 -9.27 -22.87 -8.79
CA GLY A 1061 -10.08 -24.07 -8.93
C GLY A 1061 -11.59 -23.77 -9.06
N THR A 1062 -12.43 -24.81 -9.14
CA THR A 1062 -13.89 -24.64 -9.15
C THR A 1062 -14.34 -24.01 -7.83
N SER A 1063 -14.90 -22.80 -7.91
CA SER A 1063 -15.46 -22.09 -6.76
C SER A 1063 -16.68 -22.83 -6.21
N ALA A 1064 -16.73 -23.01 -4.88
CA ALA A 1064 -17.94 -23.45 -4.17
C ALA A 1064 -19.00 -22.34 -4.07
N VAL A 1065 -18.58 -21.09 -4.29
CA VAL A 1065 -19.44 -19.90 -4.36
C VAL A 1065 -20.00 -19.79 -5.78
N ASP A 1066 -21.29 -19.57 -5.91
CA ASP A 1066 -21.97 -19.30 -7.17
C ASP A 1066 -22.99 -18.17 -7.05
N ALA A 1067 -23.61 -17.77 -8.16
CA ALA A 1067 -24.52 -16.64 -8.18
C ALA A 1067 -25.77 -16.82 -7.28
N SER A 1068 -26.15 -18.06 -6.95
CA SER A 1068 -27.31 -18.33 -6.08
C SER A 1068 -27.07 -17.96 -4.62
N TRP A 1069 -25.80 -17.80 -4.23
CA TRP A 1069 -25.42 -17.30 -2.90
C TRP A 1069 -25.79 -15.84 -2.72
N PHE A 1070 -26.01 -15.09 -3.80
CA PHE A 1070 -26.30 -13.68 -3.77
C PHE A 1070 -27.74 -13.39 -4.24
N VAL A 1071 -28.37 -12.37 -3.65
CA VAL A 1071 -29.69 -11.88 -4.08
C VAL A 1071 -29.60 -11.33 -5.51
N SER A 1072 -28.54 -10.57 -5.80
CA SER A 1072 -28.20 -10.05 -7.13
C SER A 1072 -26.69 -9.99 -7.33
N THR A 1073 -26.25 -10.10 -8.58
CA THR A 1073 -24.86 -9.79 -9.01
C THR A 1073 -24.86 -8.72 -10.10
N ASP A 1074 -25.92 -7.90 -10.14
CA ASP A 1074 -26.08 -6.81 -11.11
C ASP A 1074 -25.38 -5.54 -10.60
N GLU A 1075 -24.14 -5.36 -11.04
CA GLU A 1075 -23.29 -4.22 -10.64
C GLU A 1075 -23.77 -2.87 -11.23
N THR A 1076 -24.86 -2.84 -12.00
CA THR A 1076 -25.50 -1.57 -12.39
C THR A 1076 -26.28 -0.93 -11.24
N VAL A 1077 -26.50 -1.67 -10.15
CA VAL A 1077 -27.08 -1.18 -8.90
C VAL A 1077 -25.96 -0.62 -8.02
N ALA A 1078 -26.02 0.68 -7.72
CA ALA A 1078 -25.06 1.32 -6.82
C ALA A 1078 -25.51 1.18 -5.36
N PRO A 1079 -24.61 0.80 -4.43
CA PRO A 1079 -24.85 0.91 -3.00
C PRO A 1079 -25.11 2.36 -2.60
N GLU A 1080 -25.94 2.57 -1.57
CA GLU A 1080 -26.20 3.90 -1.01
C GLU A 1080 -26.15 3.88 0.52
N ILE A 1081 -25.88 5.05 1.12
CA ILE A 1081 -26.07 5.24 2.55
C ILE A 1081 -27.57 5.41 2.83
N ALA A 1082 -28.15 4.41 3.50
CA ALA A 1082 -29.55 4.38 3.84
C ALA A 1082 -29.96 5.50 4.82
N ALA A 1083 -31.28 5.65 5.00
CA ALA A 1083 -31.83 6.62 5.94
C ALA A 1083 -31.45 6.33 7.40
N ASP A 1084 -31.23 5.07 7.76
CA ASP A 1084 -30.72 4.67 9.07
C ASP A 1084 -29.19 4.79 9.19
N GLY A 1085 -28.48 5.13 8.11
CA GLY A 1085 -27.03 5.25 8.08
C GLY A 1085 -26.29 3.96 7.78
N SER A 1086 -26.97 2.81 7.64
CA SER A 1086 -26.35 1.59 7.12
C SER A 1086 -26.02 1.73 5.63
N VAL A 1087 -25.18 0.84 5.11
CA VAL A 1087 -25.02 0.69 3.66
C VAL A 1087 -26.12 -0.22 3.13
N ASP A 1088 -26.98 0.30 2.27
CA ASP A 1088 -27.94 -0.50 1.51
C ASP A 1088 -27.29 -0.93 0.18
N LEU A 1089 -27.08 -2.24 0.06
CA LEU A 1089 -26.55 -2.86 -1.15
C LEU A 1089 -27.62 -3.04 -2.24
N HIS A 1090 -28.90 -2.81 -1.93
CA HIS A 1090 -30.03 -3.04 -2.81
C HIS A 1090 -30.05 -4.46 -3.41
N GLY A 1091 -29.63 -5.45 -2.61
CA GLY A 1091 -29.49 -6.84 -3.00
C GLY A 1091 -28.22 -7.19 -3.80
N LEU A 1092 -27.39 -6.22 -4.20
CA LEU A 1092 -26.11 -6.49 -4.86
C LEU A 1092 -25.14 -7.15 -3.89
N TYR A 1093 -24.73 -8.38 -4.18
CA TYR A 1093 -23.84 -9.17 -3.33
C TYR A 1093 -24.34 -9.39 -1.88
N GLU A 1094 -25.63 -9.13 -1.62
CA GLU A 1094 -26.29 -9.52 -0.39
C GLU A 1094 -26.48 -11.04 -0.37
N LEU A 1095 -26.08 -11.70 0.72
CA LEU A 1095 -26.08 -13.16 0.80
C LEU A 1095 -27.45 -13.75 1.11
N THR A 1096 -27.84 -14.78 0.34
CA THR A 1096 -29.04 -15.59 0.58
C THR A 1096 -28.78 -16.70 1.60
N ASP A 1097 -29.83 -17.45 1.95
CA ASP A 1097 -29.72 -18.68 2.76
C ASP A 1097 -28.96 -19.82 2.07
N ALA A 1098 -28.63 -19.69 0.78
CA ALA A 1098 -27.79 -20.66 0.07
C ALA A 1098 -26.32 -20.56 0.48
N ALA A 1099 -25.87 -19.38 0.89
CA ALA A 1099 -24.54 -19.18 1.46
C ALA A 1099 -24.51 -19.64 2.93
N PRO A 1100 -23.45 -20.30 3.41
CA PRO A 1100 -23.26 -20.62 4.82
C PRO A 1100 -23.43 -19.39 5.73
N ALA A 1101 -24.00 -19.58 6.92
CA ALA A 1101 -24.33 -18.47 7.82
C ALA A 1101 -23.10 -17.75 8.39
N ASP A 1102 -21.96 -18.44 8.41
CA ASP A 1102 -20.67 -18.02 8.95
C ASP A 1102 -19.70 -17.48 7.89
N THR A 1103 -20.19 -17.24 6.66
CA THR A 1103 -19.39 -16.65 5.57
C THR A 1103 -19.95 -15.34 5.05
N GLY A 1104 -19.02 -14.53 4.56
CA GLY A 1104 -19.17 -13.29 3.82
C GLY A 1104 -19.83 -12.16 4.58
N ALA A 1105 -19.84 -11.00 3.94
CA ALA A 1105 -20.43 -9.79 4.47
C ALA A 1105 -21.97 -9.89 4.47
N ARG A 1106 -22.55 -9.49 5.58
CA ARG A 1106 -23.99 -9.33 5.82
C ARG A 1106 -24.20 -7.99 6.53
N PRO A 1107 -24.05 -6.85 5.84
CA PRO A 1107 -24.37 -5.54 6.41
C PRO A 1107 -25.80 -5.56 6.94
N ALA A 1108 -26.00 -4.97 8.12
CA ALA A 1108 -27.30 -4.92 8.77
C ALA A 1108 -27.78 -3.47 8.91
N PRO A 1109 -29.11 -3.25 8.95
CA PRO A 1109 -29.68 -1.97 9.35
C PRO A 1109 -29.13 -1.49 10.70
N VAL A 1110 -29.06 -0.17 10.85
CA VAL A 1110 -28.70 0.45 12.14
C VAL A 1110 -29.97 0.59 12.96
N ASP A 1111 -30.07 -0.16 14.07
CA ASP A 1111 -31.25 -0.16 14.93
C ASP A 1111 -31.53 1.22 15.57
N ASP A 1112 -30.47 1.97 15.89
CA ASP A 1112 -30.51 3.28 16.54
C ASP A 1112 -29.73 4.32 15.70
N PRO A 1113 -30.31 4.80 14.58
CA PRO A 1113 -29.64 5.78 13.73
C PRO A 1113 -29.43 7.10 14.47
N THR A 1114 -28.36 7.82 14.13
CA THR A 1114 -28.10 9.13 14.69
C THR A 1114 -29.25 10.10 14.37
N VAL A 1115 -29.83 10.69 15.42
CA VAL A 1115 -30.83 11.76 15.30
C VAL A 1115 -30.29 13.00 15.97
N ILE A 1116 -29.93 14.00 15.17
CA ILE A 1116 -29.48 15.30 15.68
C ILE A 1116 -30.69 16.24 15.76
N GLU A 1117 -31.11 16.55 16.98
CA GLU A 1117 -32.13 17.59 17.22
C GLU A 1117 -31.53 18.98 16.99
N LEU A 1118 -32.21 19.80 16.19
CA LEU A 1118 -31.77 21.17 15.96
C LEU A 1118 -31.95 22.01 17.23
N LEU A 1119 -30.85 22.55 17.74
CA LEU A 1119 -30.84 23.40 18.93
C LEU A 1119 -31.49 24.78 18.67
N PRO A 1120 -31.97 25.46 19.72
CA PRO A 1120 -32.44 26.84 19.61
C PRO A 1120 -31.36 27.76 19.06
N GLU A 1121 -31.72 28.70 18.19
CA GLU A 1121 -30.77 29.65 17.63
C GLU A 1121 -30.15 30.55 18.71
N VAL A 1122 -28.89 30.96 18.51
CA VAL A 1122 -28.27 31.98 19.36
C VAL A 1122 -29.15 33.23 19.45
N GLY A 1123 -29.31 33.77 20.65
CA GLY A 1123 -30.20 34.91 20.89
C GLY A 1123 -31.71 34.58 20.93
N ALA A 1124 -32.12 33.33 20.71
CA ALA A 1124 -33.47 32.89 21.00
C ALA A 1124 -33.67 32.76 22.52
N GLU A 1125 -34.47 33.66 23.10
CA GLU A 1125 -34.93 33.51 24.47
C GLU A 1125 -35.90 32.31 24.54
N PRO A 1126 -35.72 31.37 25.49
CA PRO A 1126 -36.65 30.26 25.63
C PRO A 1126 -38.08 30.77 25.82
N GLY A 1127 -39.05 30.05 25.24
CA GLY A 1127 -40.46 30.37 25.40
C GLY A 1127 -40.85 30.42 26.89
N PRO A 1128 -41.86 31.22 27.28
CA PRO A 1128 -42.35 31.23 28.64
C PRO A 1128 -42.67 29.81 29.13
N ALA A 1129 -42.33 29.49 30.38
CA ALA A 1129 -42.52 28.14 30.94
C ALA A 1129 -43.92 27.56 30.67
N PRO A 1130 -44.08 26.23 30.51
CA PRO A 1130 -45.41 25.65 30.30
C PRO A 1130 -46.36 26.00 31.44
N TRP A 1131 -47.65 26.08 31.12
CA TRP A 1131 -48.66 26.10 32.14
C TRP A 1131 -48.77 24.73 32.83
N TYR A 1132 -48.76 24.72 34.15
CA TYR A 1132 -48.94 23.53 34.99
C TYR A 1132 -50.14 23.71 35.91
N ALA A 1133 -51.02 22.73 35.90
CA ALA A 1133 -52.17 22.66 36.80
C ALA A 1133 -51.79 22.83 38.29
N SER A 1134 -50.63 22.30 38.69
CA SER A 1134 -50.18 22.31 40.08
C SER A 1134 -49.49 23.61 40.52
N THR A 1135 -49.11 24.49 39.59
CA THR A 1135 -48.35 25.72 39.87
C THR A 1135 -49.26 26.90 40.19
N VAL A 1136 -48.82 27.74 41.13
CA VAL A 1136 -49.47 29.02 41.44
C VAL A 1136 -48.88 30.09 40.53
N TYR A 1137 -49.77 30.82 39.85
CA TYR A 1137 -49.44 31.94 38.99
C TYR A 1137 -49.97 33.23 39.60
N LEU A 1138 -49.16 34.29 39.60
CA LEU A 1138 -49.49 35.63 40.03
C LEU A 1138 -49.77 36.54 38.83
N ARG A 1139 -50.32 37.73 39.09
CA ARG A 1139 -50.58 38.70 38.02
C ARG A 1139 -49.27 39.07 37.30
N GLY A 1140 -49.27 38.96 35.97
CA GLY A 1140 -48.11 39.24 35.12
C GLY A 1140 -47.25 38.02 34.81
N ASP A 1141 -47.49 36.87 35.45
CA ASP A 1141 -46.80 35.63 35.11
C ASP A 1141 -47.20 35.20 33.71
N VAL A 1142 -46.21 34.84 32.90
CA VAL A 1142 -46.39 34.42 31.51
C VAL A 1142 -46.11 32.93 31.40
N VAL A 1143 -47.00 32.21 30.73
CA VAL A 1143 -46.89 30.77 30.48
C VAL A 1143 -47.21 30.44 29.04
N GLN A 1144 -46.66 29.35 28.56
CA GLN A 1144 -47.04 28.77 27.28
C GLN A 1144 -48.00 27.60 27.48
N HIS A 1145 -49.04 27.52 26.65
CA HIS A 1145 -49.98 26.40 26.63
C HIS A 1145 -50.47 26.21 25.19
N ASP A 1146 -50.37 24.98 24.66
CA ASP A 1146 -50.74 24.63 23.28
C ASP A 1146 -50.18 25.60 22.22
N GLY A 1147 -48.88 25.92 22.33
CA GLY A 1147 -48.19 26.82 21.38
C GLY A 1147 -48.58 28.30 21.49
N THR A 1148 -49.36 28.69 22.50
CA THR A 1148 -49.84 30.06 22.72
C THR A 1148 -49.35 30.61 24.06
N VAL A 1149 -48.92 31.86 24.07
CA VAL A 1149 -48.47 32.58 25.27
C VAL A 1149 -49.66 33.23 25.97
N TYR A 1150 -49.75 33.01 27.27
CA TYR A 1150 -50.78 33.57 28.13
C TYR A 1150 -50.18 34.31 29.32
N GLU A 1151 -50.70 35.50 29.62
CA GLU A 1151 -50.36 36.27 30.81
C GLU A 1151 -51.48 36.16 31.87
N ALA A 1152 -51.12 35.82 33.10
CA ALA A 1152 -52.04 35.77 34.22
C ALA A 1152 -52.53 37.18 34.61
N ARG A 1153 -53.84 37.39 34.57
CA ARG A 1153 -54.52 38.64 34.98
C ARG A 1153 -54.52 38.84 36.49
N TRP A 1154 -54.50 37.76 37.25
CA TRP A 1154 -54.51 37.70 38.71
C TRP A 1154 -54.08 36.30 39.17
N TRP A 1155 -54.03 36.11 40.50
CA TRP A 1155 -53.70 34.82 41.11
C TRP A 1155 -54.52 33.67 40.51
N SER A 1156 -53.85 32.63 40.01
CA SER A 1156 -54.47 31.47 39.37
C SER A 1156 -53.72 30.19 39.72
N ARG A 1157 -54.44 29.07 39.80
CA ARG A 1157 -53.88 27.72 39.97
C ARG A 1157 -54.90 26.72 39.46
N ASN A 1158 -54.47 25.71 38.69
CA ASN A 1158 -55.35 24.68 38.13
C ASN A 1158 -56.53 25.22 37.29
N GLN A 1159 -56.38 26.42 36.73
CA GLN A 1159 -57.30 26.98 35.75
C GLN A 1159 -56.54 27.04 34.44
N GLU A 1160 -56.92 26.21 33.48
CA GLU A 1160 -56.22 26.05 32.20
C GLU A 1160 -56.38 27.31 31.32
N PRO A 1161 -55.29 27.80 30.70
CA PRO A 1161 -55.34 28.88 29.70
C PRO A 1161 -56.22 28.50 28.49
N GLY A 1162 -56.75 29.49 27.76
CA GLY A 1162 -57.54 29.26 26.55
C GLY A 1162 -59.01 28.78 26.74
N ILE A 1163 -59.38 28.22 27.90
CA ILE A 1163 -60.74 27.67 28.12
C ILE A 1163 -61.85 28.74 28.24
N SER A 1164 -61.53 29.96 28.69
CA SER A 1164 -62.53 31.02 28.87
C SER A 1164 -61.97 32.43 28.66
N ALA A 1165 -62.63 33.24 27.83
CA ALA A 1165 -62.30 34.66 27.62
C ALA A 1165 -62.43 35.53 28.89
N PHE A 1166 -63.23 35.07 29.87
CA PHE A 1166 -63.39 35.72 31.18
C PHE A 1166 -62.53 35.07 32.28
N GLY A 1167 -61.69 34.10 31.92
CA GLY A 1167 -60.80 33.40 32.82
C GLY A 1167 -59.60 34.24 33.28
N PRO A 1168 -58.72 33.65 34.10
CA PRO A 1168 -57.55 34.33 34.68
C PRO A 1168 -56.43 34.60 33.66
N TRP A 1169 -56.53 34.08 32.43
CA TRP A 1169 -55.48 34.18 31.42
C TRP A 1169 -55.86 35.17 30.31
N THR A 1170 -54.90 36.00 29.92
CA THR A 1170 -54.97 36.83 28.70
C THR A 1170 -54.10 36.20 27.66
N GLU A 1171 -54.66 35.85 26.50
CA GLU A 1171 -53.88 35.46 25.34
C GLU A 1171 -53.02 36.65 24.88
N VAL A 1172 -51.70 36.44 24.81
CA VAL A 1172 -50.73 37.44 24.36
C VAL A 1172 -50.47 37.27 22.86
N GLY A 1173 -50.35 36.02 22.40
CA GLY A 1173 -50.08 35.66 21.02
C GLY A 1173 -49.48 34.25 20.90
N PRO A 1174 -49.14 33.78 19.69
CA PRO A 1174 -48.39 32.55 19.52
C PRO A 1174 -47.03 32.62 20.22
N ALA A 1175 -46.50 31.49 20.67
CA ALA A 1175 -45.17 31.41 21.24
C ALA A 1175 -44.09 31.40 20.15
N ASP A 1176 -43.06 32.23 20.32
CA ASP A 1176 -41.93 32.33 19.38
C ASP A 1176 -40.96 31.12 19.49
N ALA A 1177 -40.95 30.43 20.63
CA ALA A 1177 -40.18 29.22 20.88
C ALA A 1177 -40.93 28.29 21.88
N ALA A 1178 -40.55 27.02 21.94
CA ALA A 1178 -40.98 26.10 23.00
C ALA A 1178 -40.27 26.45 24.33
N PRO A 1179 -40.82 26.06 25.49
CA PRO A 1179 -40.14 26.26 26.76
C PRO A 1179 -38.98 25.28 26.93
N ALA A 1180 -37.92 25.72 27.61
CA ALA A 1180 -36.77 24.87 27.91
C ALA A 1180 -37.16 23.61 28.71
N VAL A 1181 -36.60 22.47 28.31
CA VAL A 1181 -36.88 21.14 28.87
C VAL A 1181 -35.62 20.66 29.58
N ALA A 1182 -35.74 20.16 30.81
CA ALA A 1182 -34.59 19.65 31.57
C ALA A 1182 -34.46 18.12 31.40
N GLU A 1183 -33.28 17.53 31.60
CA GLU A 1183 -33.13 16.06 31.59
C GLU A 1183 -34.07 15.39 32.62
N CYS A 1184 -34.67 14.25 32.28
CA CYS A 1184 -35.53 13.53 33.21
C CYS A 1184 -34.78 12.98 34.44
N ALA A 1185 -35.27 13.35 35.62
CA ALA A 1185 -34.85 12.73 36.87
C ALA A 1185 -35.24 11.24 36.89
N PRO A 1186 -34.70 10.42 37.81
CA PRO A 1186 -35.09 9.01 37.91
C PRO A 1186 -36.61 8.83 37.99
N ALA A 1187 -37.14 7.86 37.24
CA ALA A 1187 -38.58 7.63 37.15
C ALA A 1187 -39.22 7.42 38.53
N TRP A 1188 -40.43 7.96 38.71
CA TRP A 1188 -41.19 7.76 39.94
C TRP A 1188 -41.58 6.29 40.12
N GLU A 1189 -41.30 5.75 41.30
CA GLU A 1189 -41.60 4.38 41.69
C GLU A 1189 -42.61 4.37 42.82
N ARG A 1190 -43.78 3.76 42.58
CA ARG A 1190 -44.88 3.66 43.56
C ARG A 1190 -44.46 3.09 44.92
N THR A 1191 -43.50 2.18 44.96
CA THR A 1191 -43.12 1.48 46.20
C THR A 1191 -42.01 2.18 46.98
N ARG A 1192 -41.32 3.14 46.36
CA ARG A 1192 -40.21 3.89 46.93
C ARG A 1192 -40.72 5.01 47.83
N THR A 1193 -39.96 5.26 48.90
CA THR A 1193 -40.19 6.39 49.80
C THR A 1193 -39.35 7.56 49.34
N TYR A 1194 -39.98 8.73 49.25
CA TYR A 1194 -39.35 9.98 48.87
C TYR A 1194 -39.38 10.99 50.02
N THR A 1195 -38.32 11.76 50.18
CA THR A 1195 -38.21 12.84 51.18
C THR A 1195 -38.32 14.21 50.50
N GLY A 1196 -38.71 15.24 51.27
CA GLY A 1196 -38.91 16.58 50.71
C GLY A 1196 -37.64 17.11 50.04
N GLY A 1197 -37.77 17.57 48.79
CA GLY A 1197 -36.67 18.04 47.93
C GLY A 1197 -36.25 17.06 46.84
N GLU A 1198 -36.53 15.76 46.98
CA GLU A 1198 -36.19 14.77 45.95
C GLU A 1198 -37.01 14.97 44.68
N VAL A 1199 -36.37 14.76 43.52
CA VAL A 1199 -36.95 14.95 42.19
C VAL A 1199 -37.09 13.61 41.48
N VAL A 1200 -38.21 13.40 40.81
CA VAL A 1200 -38.51 12.21 39.99
C VAL A 1200 -39.14 12.63 38.68
N SER A 1201 -38.98 11.86 37.62
CA SER A 1201 -39.77 12.04 36.41
C SER A 1201 -41.06 11.22 36.46
N HIS A 1202 -42.15 11.80 35.97
CA HIS A 1202 -43.41 11.09 35.70
C HIS A 1202 -44.14 11.79 34.54
N ASP A 1203 -44.64 11.03 33.57
CA ASP A 1203 -45.35 11.54 32.38
C ASP A 1203 -44.67 12.73 31.68
N GLY A 1204 -43.34 12.68 31.49
CA GLY A 1204 -42.57 13.73 30.81
C GLY A 1204 -42.39 15.02 31.62
N VAL A 1205 -42.56 14.96 32.94
CA VAL A 1205 -42.39 16.10 33.84
C VAL A 1205 -41.55 15.71 35.05
N ASN A 1206 -40.56 16.54 35.37
CA ASN A 1206 -39.83 16.44 36.63
C ASN A 1206 -40.68 17.00 37.77
N HIS A 1207 -40.85 16.22 38.84
CA HIS A 1207 -41.63 16.56 40.02
C HIS A 1207 -40.77 16.53 41.28
N ARG A 1208 -40.84 17.59 42.09
CA ARG A 1208 -40.16 17.70 43.39
C ARG A 1208 -41.11 17.38 44.53
N ALA A 1209 -40.73 16.40 45.35
CA ALA A 1209 -41.44 16.05 46.58
C ALA A 1209 -41.45 17.26 47.52
N GLN A 1210 -42.63 17.70 47.95
CA GLN A 1210 -42.81 18.83 48.86
C GLN A 1210 -42.62 18.42 50.33
N TRP A 1211 -42.85 17.15 50.63
CA TRP A 1211 -42.66 16.52 51.94
C TRP A 1211 -42.50 15.01 51.75
N TRP A 1212 -42.29 14.28 52.85
CA TRP A 1212 -42.19 12.82 52.84
C TRP A 1212 -43.41 12.18 52.17
N THR A 1213 -43.20 11.27 51.22
CA THR A 1213 -44.27 10.58 50.51
C THR A 1213 -43.89 9.16 50.09
N ARG A 1214 -44.89 8.29 49.93
CA ARG A 1214 -44.74 6.92 49.41
C ARG A 1214 -46.04 6.49 48.76
N GLY A 1215 -46.00 6.17 47.47
CA GLY A 1215 -47.16 5.69 46.71
C GLY A 1215 -48.15 6.76 46.26
N ASP A 1216 -47.96 8.03 46.63
CA ASP A 1216 -48.67 9.15 46.02
C ASP A 1216 -48.05 9.44 44.64
N GLU A 1217 -48.85 9.34 43.59
CA GLU A 1217 -48.42 9.51 42.21
C GLU A 1217 -48.32 11.00 41.84
N PRO A 1218 -47.19 11.47 41.26
CA PRO A 1218 -47.04 12.84 40.80
C PRO A 1218 -48.16 13.24 39.81
N GLY A 1219 -48.53 14.51 39.77
CA GLY A 1219 -49.55 15.02 38.83
C GLY A 1219 -51.02 14.67 39.13
N THR A 1220 -51.33 13.64 39.93
CA THR A 1220 -52.71 13.18 40.17
C THR A 1220 -53.56 14.07 41.08
N SER A 1221 -52.94 14.96 41.87
CA SER A 1221 -53.65 15.84 42.80
C SER A 1221 -52.93 17.18 42.95
N VAL A 1222 -53.68 18.28 42.83
CA VAL A 1222 -53.19 19.65 43.06
C VAL A 1222 -52.87 19.95 44.54
N TRP A 1223 -53.28 19.07 45.45
CA TRP A 1223 -52.90 19.09 46.88
C TRP A 1223 -52.00 17.91 47.26
N GLY A 1224 -51.46 17.19 46.26
CA GLY A 1224 -50.60 16.03 46.46
C GLY A 1224 -49.21 16.40 46.97
N SER A 1225 -48.40 15.39 47.25
CA SER A 1225 -47.04 15.53 47.78
C SER A 1225 -45.99 16.04 46.77
N TRP A 1226 -46.38 16.28 45.53
CA TRP A 1226 -45.48 16.59 44.42
C TRP A 1226 -45.78 17.97 43.82
N SER A 1227 -44.73 18.75 43.55
CA SER A 1227 -44.80 19.96 42.73
C SER A 1227 -44.12 19.70 41.40
N ALA A 1228 -44.74 20.09 40.28
CA ALA A 1228 -44.04 20.13 39.01
C ALA A 1228 -42.84 21.11 39.10
N VAL A 1229 -41.73 20.74 38.49
CA VAL A 1229 -40.49 21.52 38.39
C VAL A 1229 -40.31 22.05 36.97
N GLY A 1230 -40.47 21.17 35.97
CA GLY A 1230 -40.29 21.49 34.55
C GLY A 1230 -40.64 20.28 33.69
N PRO A 1231 -40.86 20.46 32.38
CA PRO A 1231 -40.97 19.31 31.49
C PRO A 1231 -39.60 18.64 31.46
N CYS A 1232 -39.59 17.34 31.22
CA CYS A 1232 -38.36 16.61 31.02
C CYS A 1232 -38.41 15.74 29.77
N ALA A 1233 -37.27 15.65 29.08
CA ALA A 1233 -37.06 14.84 27.91
C ALA A 1233 -35.86 13.92 28.17
#